data_AF-A0A8J8C0N3-F1
#
_entry.id   AF-A0A8J8C0N3-F1
#
_cell.length_a   1.000
_cell.length_b   1.000
_cell.length_c   1.000
_cell.angle_alpha   90.00
_cell.angle_beta   90.00
_cell.angle_gamma   90.00
#
_symmetry.space_group_name_H-M   'P 1'
#
loop_
_entity.id
_entity.type
_entity.pdbx_description
1 polymer ?
#
loop_
_entity_poly.entity_id
_entity_poly.type
_entity_poly.pdbx_seq_one_letter_code
_entity_poly.pdbx_strand_id
1 'polypeptide(L)'
;MNNIGKGIGFFTFSCEVWEEVDSYTNVKHDEKNDRYWAIFYRPSGVSTNYYCDDMWHHPSDFYILENALYEAGGTTSSRGAATALMNFVHYYIIADPDFGDRTADLDVLTQKKGDCNDFADLYTGLARSINIPTRIVCGTTFKGSSGGEDDVCGVYCIPVRKGWYHAWAESYYYGSFHHVDPTGNIIEYPRCYIDYYPDIHSIHASAYTGCSDNYFDDCFWTYDSECCLNGFCDVTTLTDGGYDTKYYCPSDQDNDGICDSLDPDKDGDGIPNSSDANPCVGAGFGFSDIPSLFLLNNFHVVGDNAKCTDVLGTANVSWGYGSVDMTRPEGKTDVLLTLFEHDYYNLIIVGGPAINSVADEFDNAFGITYYNDTVSDIFYIFVEGRSIYLDKGNYHSEDICVVYLGQQNNRSILLIWGYGWQGTYAGSVFMSYPQVWNAYAREHLLLLRWKDTNGNGFIEFSEVHPENVPEVPVTPPSPGTPQLLSPVFRNIPSLFAGFSFHVVGEYAKCTDVLGTANVSWAYGTKGIYRPEGKTDAILTLYEHDNGNLIIVGGPAINPAADEFDPYFRIFYSYIPDVIFTISCLSENQSISLDPKNYPSEDICIVYLGRHNNRNILFIWGYGWQGTYAGSLFMSNPNNWSCYGSNHLLLLRWHDFNSDGYIQMAEISVEPHV
;
A
#
# COMPACT_ATOMS: atom_id res chain seq x y z
N MET A 1 43.72 -28.43 7.77
CA MET A 1 44.02 -28.77 6.37
C MET A 1 42.70 -28.91 5.62
N ASN A 2 42.61 -28.21 4.48
CA ASN A 2 41.71 -28.44 3.34
C ASN A 2 40.23 -28.07 3.47
N ASN A 3 39.98 -26.76 3.35
CA ASN A 3 39.27 -26.10 2.24
C ASN A 3 38.49 -26.92 1.17
N ILE A 4 37.36 -26.30 0.76
CA ILE A 4 36.57 -26.39 -0.50
C ILE A 4 35.51 -27.51 -0.59
N GLY A 5 34.24 -27.26 -0.94
CA GLY A 5 33.54 -26.04 -1.36
C GLY A 5 32.12 -26.34 -1.85
N LYS A 6 31.40 -25.28 -2.25
CA LYS A 6 30.23 -25.14 -3.18
C LYS A 6 29.50 -23.84 -2.77
N GLY A 7 29.26 -22.81 -3.58
CA GLY A 7 29.36 -22.64 -5.03
C GLY A 7 28.05 -22.06 -5.55
N ILE A 8 28.00 -20.74 -5.79
CA ILE A 8 27.08 -19.99 -6.67
C ILE A 8 27.88 -18.72 -7.02
N GLY A 9 28.07 -18.23 -8.23
CA GLY A 9 27.54 -18.46 -9.57
C GLY A 9 27.82 -17.15 -10.32
N PHE A 10 28.54 -17.21 -11.43
CA PHE A 10 29.02 -16.05 -12.19
C PHE A 10 27.89 -15.14 -12.69
N PHE A 11 28.04 -13.82 -12.51
CA PHE A 11 27.59 -12.81 -13.47
C PHE A 11 28.67 -11.71 -13.59
N THR A 12 29.10 -11.52 -14.84
CA THR A 12 29.76 -10.36 -15.46
C THR A 12 30.03 -9.12 -14.58
N PHE A 13 31.31 -8.86 -14.29
CA PHE A 13 31.78 -7.51 -13.98
C PHE A 13 32.15 -6.80 -15.28
N SER A 14 31.28 -5.90 -15.70
CA SER A 14 31.59 -4.80 -16.60
C SER A 14 31.04 -3.53 -15.97
N CYS A 15 31.84 -2.89 -15.10
CA CYS A 15 31.88 -1.44 -15.00
C CYS A 15 33.25 -1.04 -14.41
N GLU A 16 34.07 -0.44 -15.27
CA GLU A 16 34.97 0.67 -14.97
C GLU A 16 35.63 0.65 -13.59
N VAL A 17 36.59 -0.26 -13.43
CA VAL A 17 37.86 0.14 -12.83
C VAL A 17 38.35 1.27 -13.71
N TRP A 18 38.57 2.46 -13.13
CA TRP A 18 39.30 3.57 -13.73
C TRP A 18 40.17 3.09 -14.90
N GLU A 19 39.75 3.40 -16.13
CA GLU A 19 40.55 3.12 -17.31
C GLU A 19 41.87 3.90 -17.18
N GLU A 20 42.98 3.15 -17.31
CA GLU A 20 44.34 3.64 -17.54
C GLU A 20 45.07 4.37 -16.39
N VAL A 21 45.43 3.62 -15.33
CA VAL A 21 46.72 3.86 -14.64
C VAL A 21 47.73 2.83 -15.18
N ASP A 22 48.49 3.23 -16.19
CA ASP A 22 49.45 2.43 -16.97
C ASP A 22 50.62 1.80 -16.17
N SER A 23 50.67 1.96 -14.84
CA SER A 23 51.77 1.49 -14.00
C SER A 23 51.45 0.26 -13.13
N TYR A 24 50.21 -0.21 -13.06
CA TYR A 24 49.86 -1.41 -12.29
C TYR A 24 49.35 -2.54 -13.18
N THR A 25 50.27 -3.32 -13.74
CA THR A 25 49.97 -4.57 -14.42
C THR A 25 49.25 -5.55 -13.48
N ASN A 26 47.97 -5.82 -13.75
CA ASN A 26 47.23 -7.05 -13.44
C ASN A 26 47.75 -7.87 -12.24
N VAL A 27 47.73 -7.29 -11.04
CA VAL A 27 47.87 -8.07 -9.82
C VAL A 27 46.49 -8.66 -9.52
N LYS A 28 46.29 -9.91 -9.93
CA LYS A 28 45.17 -10.72 -9.44
C LYS A 28 45.10 -10.59 -7.93
N HIS A 29 43.90 -10.37 -7.39
CA HIS A 29 43.51 -10.64 -6.01
C HIS A 29 44.28 -11.86 -5.49
N ASP A 30 45.36 -11.60 -4.75
CA ASP A 30 46.18 -12.60 -4.10
C ASP A 30 45.69 -12.61 -2.64
N GLU A 31 45.39 -13.80 -2.14
CA GLU A 31 44.91 -14.05 -0.76
C GLU A 31 45.99 -13.75 0.31
N LYS A 32 47.02 -12.97 0.01
CA LYS A 32 48.16 -12.66 0.88
C LYS A 32 48.44 -11.17 1.07
N ASN A 33 47.64 -10.28 0.50
CA ASN A 33 47.80 -8.83 0.72
C ASN A 33 46.50 -8.19 1.22
N ASP A 34 46.32 -8.22 2.54
CA ASP A 34 45.16 -7.71 3.28
C ASP A 34 44.80 -6.23 2.97
N ARG A 35 45.68 -5.49 2.29
CA ARG A 35 45.47 -4.09 1.88
C ARG A 35 44.35 -3.93 0.84
N TYR A 36 44.16 -4.90 -0.06
CA TYR A 36 43.11 -4.80 -1.08
C TYR A 36 41.70 -5.14 -0.56
N TRP A 37 41.57 -5.67 0.66
CA TRP A 37 40.27 -5.87 1.31
C TRP A 37 39.61 -4.55 1.73
N ALA A 38 40.36 -3.45 1.70
CA ALA A 38 39.86 -2.12 2.00
C ALA A 38 39.12 -1.43 0.84
N ILE A 39 39.13 -1.99 -0.39
CA ILE A 39 38.38 -1.41 -1.51
C ILE A 39 36.96 -1.99 -1.52
N PHE A 40 35.95 -1.13 -1.33
CA PHE A 40 34.56 -1.56 -1.23
C PHE A 40 33.80 -1.47 -2.55
N TYR A 41 32.69 -2.21 -2.65
CA TYR A 41 31.74 -2.03 -3.75
C TYR A 41 31.00 -0.70 -3.60
N ARG A 42 30.83 0.03 -4.70
CA ARG A 42 30.00 1.24 -4.74
C ARG A 42 28.54 0.87 -4.48
N PRO A 43 27.89 1.38 -3.42
CA PRO A 43 26.48 1.13 -3.17
C PRO A 43 25.59 1.65 -4.32
N SER A 44 24.55 0.91 -4.66
CA SER A 44 23.56 1.33 -5.67
C SER A 44 22.74 2.52 -5.17
N GLY A 45 22.46 3.50 -6.03
CA GLY A 45 21.60 4.65 -5.70
C GLY A 45 22.32 5.81 -5.00
N VAL A 46 23.63 5.72 -4.78
CA VAL A 46 24.45 6.82 -4.23
C VAL A 46 25.10 7.61 -5.35
N SER A 47 24.98 8.95 -5.33
CA SER A 47 25.52 9.84 -6.35
C SER A 47 27.03 9.64 -6.57
N THR A 48 27.46 9.69 -7.83
CA THR A 48 28.87 9.60 -8.22
C THR A 48 29.72 10.76 -7.69
N ASN A 49 29.11 11.89 -7.33
CA ASN A 49 29.80 13.05 -6.76
C ASN A 49 30.47 12.72 -5.42
N TYR A 50 29.99 11.71 -4.70
CA TYR A 50 30.59 11.28 -3.44
C TYR A 50 31.81 10.37 -3.63
N TYR A 51 32.32 10.27 -4.87
CA TYR A 51 33.51 9.53 -5.24
C TYR A 51 34.41 10.33 -6.21
N CYS A 52 33.94 11.47 -6.74
CA CYS A 52 34.64 12.25 -7.76
C CYS A 52 35.89 12.91 -7.18
N ASP A 53 36.88 13.12 -8.05
CA ASP A 53 37.85 14.19 -7.85
C ASP A 53 37.13 15.53 -7.92
N ASP A 54 37.57 16.46 -7.10
CA ASP A 54 37.23 17.87 -7.16
C ASP A 54 38.47 18.71 -6.83
N MET A 55 38.33 20.03 -6.74
CA MET A 55 39.47 20.91 -6.53
C MET A 55 40.16 20.75 -5.15
N TRP A 56 39.50 20.08 -4.18
CA TRP A 56 39.99 19.87 -2.82
C TRP A 56 40.28 18.40 -2.52
N HIS A 57 39.60 17.49 -3.20
CA HIS A 57 39.72 16.04 -3.02
C HIS A 57 40.24 15.37 -4.29
N HIS A 58 41.31 14.61 -4.17
CA HIS A 58 41.96 13.90 -5.28
C HIS A 58 42.00 12.38 -5.03
N PRO A 59 40.84 11.70 -4.84
CA PRO A 59 40.78 10.26 -4.63
C PRO A 59 41.39 9.42 -5.76
N SER A 60 41.54 9.96 -6.97
CA SER A 60 42.26 9.28 -8.06
C SER A 60 43.79 9.39 -7.97
N ASP A 61 44.32 10.28 -7.11
CA ASP A 61 45.76 10.44 -6.95
C ASP A 61 46.38 9.22 -6.25
N PHE A 62 47.52 8.80 -6.77
CA PHE A 62 48.23 7.63 -6.29
C PHE A 62 48.61 7.72 -4.80
N TYR A 63 49.04 8.88 -4.32
CA TYR A 63 49.46 9.02 -2.92
C TYR A 63 48.28 8.98 -1.96
N ILE A 64 47.12 9.53 -2.36
CA ILE A 64 45.89 9.42 -1.56
C ILE A 64 45.46 7.95 -1.47
N LEU A 65 45.37 7.26 -2.61
CA LEU A 65 45.01 5.84 -2.65
C LEU A 65 45.99 4.96 -1.87
N GLU A 66 47.30 5.16 -2.03
CA GLU A 66 48.33 4.35 -1.35
C GLU A 66 48.23 4.50 0.18
N ASN A 67 48.04 5.72 0.68
CA ASN A 67 47.84 5.95 2.11
C ASN A 67 46.52 5.33 2.60
N ALA A 68 45.43 5.47 1.85
CA ALA A 68 44.15 4.88 2.24
C ALA A 68 44.23 3.34 2.33
N LEU A 69 44.85 2.68 1.36
CA LEU A 69 45.05 1.22 1.37
C LEU A 69 46.01 0.75 2.47
N TYR A 70 47.01 1.55 2.82
CA TYR A 70 47.95 1.22 3.89
C TYR A 70 47.26 1.31 5.25
N GLU A 71 46.53 2.40 5.50
CA GLU A 71 45.93 2.71 6.80
C GLU A 71 44.62 1.94 7.05
N ALA A 72 43.79 1.74 6.03
CA ALA A 72 42.59 0.90 6.13
C ALA A 72 42.88 -0.60 5.87
N GLY A 73 44.13 -0.96 5.61
CA GLY A 73 44.52 -2.33 5.28
C GLY A 73 44.12 -3.34 6.37
N GLY A 74 43.54 -4.47 5.96
CA GLY A 74 43.07 -5.52 6.87
C GLY A 74 41.70 -5.25 7.51
N THR A 75 41.07 -4.11 7.24
CA THR A 75 39.65 -3.90 7.58
C THR A 75 38.76 -4.69 6.62
N THR A 76 37.61 -5.16 7.11
CA THR A 76 36.65 -5.98 6.33
C THR A 76 35.30 -5.30 6.14
N SER A 77 35.16 -4.03 6.56
CA SER A 77 33.91 -3.27 6.45
C SER A 77 34.18 -1.79 6.24
N SER A 78 33.28 -1.10 5.52
CA SER A 78 33.40 0.34 5.24
C SER A 78 33.46 1.18 6.51
N ARG A 79 32.69 0.82 7.56
CA ARG A 79 32.79 1.46 8.88
C ARG A 79 34.16 1.23 9.53
N GLY A 80 34.71 0.03 9.43
CA GLY A 80 36.04 -0.30 9.96
C GLY A 80 37.13 0.51 9.27
N ALA A 81 37.07 0.61 7.94
CA ALA A 81 37.95 1.43 7.14
C ALA A 81 37.81 2.93 7.46
N ALA A 82 36.57 3.46 7.52
CA ALA A 82 36.30 4.84 7.92
C ALA A 82 36.90 5.16 9.31
N THR A 83 36.76 4.25 10.27
CA THR A 83 37.36 4.39 11.60
C THR A 83 38.89 4.43 11.53
N ALA A 84 39.52 3.56 10.72
CA ALA A 84 40.97 3.53 10.58
C ALA A 84 41.51 4.81 9.93
N LEU A 85 40.86 5.28 8.85
CA LEU A 85 41.22 6.52 8.16
C LEU A 85 41.03 7.74 9.06
N MET A 86 39.92 7.84 9.80
CA MET A 86 39.69 8.92 10.76
C MET A 86 40.82 8.99 11.81
N ASN A 87 41.16 7.84 12.41
CA ASN A 87 42.26 7.77 13.39
C ASN A 87 43.60 8.20 12.76
N PHE A 88 43.89 7.72 11.55
CA PHE A 88 45.09 8.12 10.83
C PHE A 88 45.16 9.64 10.66
N VAL A 89 44.13 10.25 10.08
CA VAL A 89 44.09 11.71 9.86
C VAL A 89 44.24 12.47 11.17
N HIS A 90 43.53 12.05 12.22
CA HIS A 90 43.61 12.68 13.54
C HIS A 90 45.02 12.72 14.12
N TYR A 91 45.77 11.62 14.02
CA TYR A 91 47.13 11.53 14.56
C TYR A 91 48.22 11.99 13.59
N TYR A 92 47.91 12.06 12.31
CA TYR A 92 48.85 12.42 11.26
C TYR A 92 48.96 13.94 11.07
N ILE A 93 47.84 14.66 11.19
CA ILE A 93 47.81 16.12 11.05
C ILE A 93 48.06 16.79 12.40
N ILE A 94 48.96 17.76 12.43
CA ILE A 94 49.15 18.68 13.56
C ILE A 94 48.09 19.79 13.45
N ALA A 95 47.12 19.80 14.36
CA ALA A 95 46.08 20.82 14.40
C ALA A 95 46.67 22.23 14.60
N ASP A 96 46.32 23.15 13.70
CA ASP A 96 46.63 24.58 13.80
C ASP A 96 45.37 25.40 13.49
N PRO A 97 44.68 25.93 14.52
CA PRO A 97 43.47 26.74 14.34
C PRO A 97 43.67 28.03 13.54
N ASP A 98 44.93 28.48 13.39
CA ASP A 98 45.29 29.71 12.67
C ASP A 98 45.93 29.42 11.30
N PHE A 99 45.81 28.18 10.79
CA PHE A 99 46.53 27.72 9.60
C PHE A 99 46.24 28.54 8.33
N GLY A 100 45.06 29.16 8.22
CA GLY A 100 44.71 30.09 7.16
C GLY A 100 43.81 29.48 6.09
N ASP A 101 44.06 29.81 4.81
CA ASP A 101 43.24 29.39 3.66
C ASP A 101 43.24 27.86 3.50
N ARG A 102 42.07 27.30 3.16
CA ARG A 102 41.85 25.87 2.88
C ARG A 102 42.87 25.33 1.87
N THR A 103 43.41 24.14 2.13
CA THR A 103 44.33 23.46 1.21
C THR A 103 43.76 22.13 0.71
N ALA A 104 44.19 21.69 -0.49
CA ALA A 104 43.76 20.42 -1.04
C ALA A 104 44.33 19.23 -0.24
N ASP A 105 43.63 18.10 -0.22
CA ASP A 105 44.00 16.89 0.50
C ASP A 105 45.46 16.42 0.26
N LEU A 106 45.97 16.53 -0.97
CA LEU A 106 47.37 16.23 -1.31
C LEU A 106 48.38 17.13 -0.61
N ASP A 107 48.05 18.42 -0.50
CA ASP A 107 48.87 19.40 0.20
C ASP A 107 48.82 19.13 1.71
N VAL A 108 47.64 18.84 2.26
CA VAL A 108 47.47 18.46 3.67
C VAL A 108 48.29 17.20 4.00
N LEU A 109 48.22 16.17 3.16
CA LEU A 109 48.97 14.92 3.31
C LEU A 109 50.49 15.15 3.36
N THR A 110 50.96 16.15 2.62
CA THR A 110 52.39 16.51 2.54
C THR A 110 52.82 17.40 3.72
N GLN A 111 52.02 18.41 4.06
CA GLN A 111 52.33 19.42 5.06
C GLN A 111 52.12 18.93 6.49
N LYS A 112 51.21 17.95 6.69
CA LYS A 112 50.89 17.32 7.98
C LYS A 112 50.42 18.33 9.04
N LYS A 113 49.75 19.38 8.59
CA LYS A 113 49.30 20.50 9.41
C LYS A 113 48.05 21.11 8.77
N GLY A 114 47.09 21.53 9.58
CA GLY A 114 45.82 22.07 9.08
C GLY A 114 44.80 22.39 10.16
N ASP A 115 43.66 22.96 9.75
CA ASP A 115 42.48 23.23 10.58
C ASP A 115 41.33 22.23 10.32
N CYS A 116 40.14 22.45 10.87
CA CYS A 116 39.01 21.53 10.71
C CYS A 116 38.63 21.23 9.24
N ASN A 117 38.86 22.16 8.31
CA ASN A 117 38.60 21.94 6.89
C ASN A 117 39.64 20.97 6.31
N ASP A 118 40.92 21.19 6.59
CA ASP A 118 42.02 20.34 6.09
C ASP A 118 41.91 18.90 6.61
N PHE A 119 41.47 18.73 7.87
CA PHE A 119 41.20 17.41 8.45
C PHE A 119 40.06 16.71 7.72
N ALA A 120 38.94 17.40 7.50
CA ALA A 120 37.78 16.85 6.80
C ALA A 120 38.09 16.52 5.33
N ASP A 121 38.88 17.36 4.67
CA ASP A 121 39.29 17.21 3.26
C ASP A 121 40.21 16.00 3.09
N LEU A 122 41.27 15.88 3.91
CA LEU A 122 42.16 14.73 3.82
C LEU A 122 41.42 13.42 4.06
N TYR A 123 40.54 13.38 5.07
CA TYR A 123 39.72 12.20 5.32
C TYR A 123 38.83 11.86 4.12
N THR A 124 38.18 12.86 3.53
CA THR A 124 37.26 12.66 2.40
C THR A 124 37.98 12.12 1.18
N GLY A 125 39.15 12.67 0.83
CA GLY A 125 39.98 12.15 -0.26
C GLY A 125 40.36 10.68 -0.05
N LEU A 126 40.84 10.34 1.15
CA LEU A 126 41.21 8.98 1.52
C LEU A 126 40.02 8.00 1.43
N ALA A 127 38.87 8.36 2.00
CA ALA A 127 37.68 7.51 2.03
C ALA A 127 37.11 7.27 0.62
N ARG A 128 37.05 8.33 -0.20
CA ARG A 128 36.59 8.24 -1.60
C ARG A 128 37.50 7.32 -2.43
N SER A 129 38.81 7.36 -2.23
CA SER A 129 39.79 6.56 -3.00
C SER A 129 39.59 5.04 -2.87
N ILE A 130 38.97 4.59 -1.76
CA ILE A 130 38.67 3.18 -1.49
C ILE A 130 37.16 2.86 -1.61
N ASN A 131 36.42 3.68 -2.37
CA ASN A 131 34.98 3.56 -2.66
C ASN A 131 34.06 3.68 -1.43
N ILE A 132 34.44 4.43 -0.40
CA ILE A 132 33.51 4.84 0.65
C ILE A 132 32.90 6.19 0.26
N PRO A 133 31.60 6.25 -0.09
CA PRO A 133 30.98 7.49 -0.53
C PRO A 133 31.02 8.51 0.61
N THR A 134 31.66 9.65 0.40
CA THR A 134 31.94 10.61 1.48
C THR A 134 31.72 12.06 1.04
N ARG A 135 31.15 12.87 1.95
CA ARG A 135 30.86 14.29 1.73
C ARG A 135 31.37 15.15 2.89
N ILE A 136 31.72 16.40 2.59
CA ILE A 136 32.07 17.41 3.59
C ILE A 136 30.79 18.04 4.11
N VAL A 137 30.75 18.25 5.42
CA VAL A 137 29.69 18.95 6.12
C VAL A 137 30.30 20.10 6.91
N CYS A 138 29.77 21.29 6.71
CA CYS A 138 30.24 22.48 7.41
C CYS A 138 29.11 23.07 8.22
N GLY A 139 29.40 23.38 9.48
CA GLY A 139 28.42 23.84 10.43
C GLY A 139 28.86 25.07 11.23
N THR A 140 27.85 25.81 11.68
CA THR A 140 28.01 26.93 12.61
C THR A 140 27.29 26.59 13.90
N THR A 141 27.95 26.82 15.02
CA THR A 141 27.35 26.66 16.35
C THR A 141 26.81 28.00 16.83
N PHE A 142 25.73 27.99 17.62
CA PHE A 142 25.15 29.20 18.19
C PHE A 142 25.20 29.16 19.72
N LYS A 143 25.62 30.28 20.33
CA LYS A 143 25.76 30.43 21.78
C LYS A 143 24.62 31.25 22.37
N GLY A 144 24.11 30.81 23.53
CA GLY A 144 23.13 31.56 24.31
C GLY A 144 23.78 32.63 25.17
N SER A 145 23.79 33.90 24.74
CA SER A 145 23.90 35.03 25.68
C SER A 145 23.50 36.37 25.07
N SER A 146 22.84 37.17 25.91
CA SER A 146 22.31 38.50 25.64
C SER A 146 23.39 39.51 25.26
N GLY A 147 23.39 39.91 23.98
CA GLY A 147 24.01 41.15 23.52
C GLY A 147 24.92 40.99 22.31
N GLY A 148 24.44 41.39 21.13
CA GLY A 148 25.18 41.44 19.88
C GLY A 148 24.28 41.00 18.73
N GLU A 149 23.80 41.97 17.95
CA GLU A 149 22.81 41.81 16.88
C GLU A 149 23.44 41.14 15.64
N ASP A 150 23.13 39.87 15.42
CA ASP A 150 22.99 39.32 14.07
C ASP A 150 21.54 38.82 13.98
N ASP A 151 20.70 39.58 13.28
CA ASP A 151 19.29 39.26 13.04
C ASP A 151 19.18 38.29 11.88
N VAL A 152 19.21 36.99 12.18
CA VAL A 152 19.17 35.93 11.15
C VAL A 152 17.71 35.58 10.76
N CYS A 153 16.70 35.98 11.54
CA CYS A 153 15.33 35.46 11.40
C CYS A 153 14.19 36.48 11.57
N GLY A 154 14.47 37.78 11.75
CA GLY A 154 13.45 38.80 11.97
C GLY A 154 12.73 38.69 13.32
N VAL A 155 11.62 39.43 13.42
CA VAL A 155 10.93 39.98 14.63
C VAL A 155 10.58 39.01 15.78
N TYR A 156 10.85 37.70 15.70
CA TYR A 156 10.41 36.72 16.70
C TYR A 156 11.52 35.85 17.33
N CYS A 157 12.80 36.20 17.24
CA CYS A 157 13.89 35.43 17.87
C CYS A 157 14.60 36.16 19.04
N ILE A 158 15.09 35.35 19.99
CA ILE A 158 16.02 35.79 21.05
C ILE A 158 17.37 36.07 20.37
N PRO A 159 18.10 37.14 20.71
CA PRO A 159 19.41 37.39 20.11
C PRO A 159 20.37 36.21 20.37
N VAL A 160 20.77 35.50 19.32
CA VAL A 160 21.79 34.44 19.38
C VAL A 160 23.11 35.01 18.89
N ARG A 161 24.21 34.70 19.58
CA ARG A 161 25.54 35.00 19.07
C ARG A 161 26.03 33.82 18.25
N LYS A 162 26.47 34.11 17.03
CA LYS A 162 27.28 33.20 16.24
C LYS A 162 28.48 32.74 17.06
N GLY A 163 28.60 31.43 17.23
CA GLY A 163 29.68 30.78 17.94
C GLY A 163 30.91 30.65 17.05
N TRP A 164 31.28 29.40 16.79
CA TRP A 164 32.45 29.00 16.02
C TRP A 164 32.00 28.10 14.86
N TYR A 165 32.75 28.18 13.77
CA TYR A 165 32.58 27.35 12.58
C TYR A 165 33.38 26.05 12.74
N HIS A 166 32.81 24.96 12.24
CA HIS A 166 33.49 23.67 12.23
C HIS A 166 33.15 22.90 10.96
N ALA A 167 34.12 22.17 10.43
CA ALA A 167 33.94 21.28 9.29
C ALA A 167 34.24 19.83 9.71
N TRP A 168 33.44 18.90 9.21
CA TRP A 168 33.61 17.45 9.38
C TRP A 168 33.21 16.72 8.10
N ALA A 169 33.28 15.40 8.11
CA ALA A 169 32.87 14.56 6.99
C ALA A 169 31.72 13.62 7.37
N GLU A 170 31.01 13.15 6.36
CA GLU A 170 30.07 12.04 6.50
C GLU A 170 30.34 10.96 5.48
N SER A 171 30.40 9.72 5.95
CA SER A 171 30.62 8.55 5.09
C SER A 171 29.39 7.66 5.05
N TYR A 172 29.08 7.15 3.85
CA TYR A 172 27.94 6.29 3.62
C TYR A 172 28.30 4.82 3.83
N TYR A 173 27.66 4.18 4.80
CA TYR A 173 27.73 2.74 5.02
C TYR A 173 26.47 2.27 5.75
N TYR A 174 26.18 0.97 5.70
CA TYR A 174 24.94 0.40 6.29
C TYR A 174 23.62 1.04 5.83
N GLY A 175 23.60 1.67 4.65
CA GLY A 175 22.39 2.28 4.08
C GLY A 175 22.20 3.77 4.39
N SER A 176 23.08 4.40 5.16
CA SER A 176 22.96 5.80 5.59
C SER A 176 24.30 6.54 5.65
N PHE A 177 24.27 7.87 5.67
CA PHE A 177 25.44 8.71 5.98
C PHE A 177 25.66 8.77 7.50
N HIS A 178 26.92 8.65 7.92
CA HIS A 178 27.31 8.67 9.33
C HIS A 178 28.37 9.75 9.59
N HIS A 179 28.24 10.43 10.73
CA HIS A 179 29.17 11.47 11.19
C HIS A 179 30.59 10.95 11.37
N VAL A 180 31.58 11.65 10.80
CA VAL A 180 33.01 11.40 10.98
C VAL A 180 33.75 12.73 11.14
N ASP A 181 34.23 13.02 12.34
CA ASP A 181 35.07 14.18 12.63
C ASP A 181 36.50 13.74 12.95
N PRO A 182 37.42 13.79 11.96
CA PRO A 182 38.83 13.51 12.18
C PRO A 182 39.54 14.54 13.06
N THR A 183 39.01 15.77 13.21
CA THR A 183 39.58 16.79 14.10
C THR A 183 39.45 16.36 15.56
N GLY A 184 38.24 15.91 15.94
CA GLY A 184 37.93 15.44 17.29
C GLY A 184 38.22 13.96 17.55
N ASN A 185 38.57 13.19 16.51
CA ASN A 185 38.58 11.72 16.52
C ASN A 185 37.23 11.10 16.91
N ILE A 186 36.15 11.61 16.31
CA ILE A 186 34.77 11.28 16.66
C ILE A 186 34.08 10.61 15.47
N ILE A 187 33.42 9.48 15.73
CA ILE A 187 32.65 8.75 14.72
C ILE A 187 31.25 8.43 15.27
N GLU A 188 30.22 8.55 14.44
CA GLU A 188 28.82 8.23 14.77
C GLU A 188 28.28 8.98 16.00
N TYR A 189 28.81 10.16 16.30
CA TYR A 189 28.42 10.93 17.48
C TYR A 189 28.35 12.44 17.20
N PRO A 190 27.36 12.89 16.40
CA PRO A 190 27.23 14.29 16.03
C PRO A 190 26.87 15.21 17.21
N ARG A 191 26.25 14.71 18.30
CA ARG A 191 26.03 15.45 19.56
C ARG A 191 27.27 15.97 20.26
N CYS A 192 28.45 15.48 19.90
CA CYS A 192 29.68 15.80 20.61
C CYS A 192 29.88 17.31 20.82
N TYR A 193 29.53 18.16 19.85
CA TYR A 193 29.74 19.60 19.97
C TYR A 193 28.80 20.26 20.98
N ILE A 194 27.59 19.72 21.19
CA ILE A 194 26.68 20.16 22.25
C ILE A 194 27.19 19.65 23.60
N ASP A 195 27.54 18.37 23.66
CA ASP A 195 27.92 17.71 24.93
C ASP A 195 29.26 18.22 25.48
N TYR A 196 30.22 18.61 24.63
CA TYR A 196 31.52 19.16 25.05
C TYR A 196 31.48 20.65 25.40
N TYR A 197 30.51 21.40 24.89
CA TYR A 197 30.44 22.85 25.06
C TYR A 197 29.04 23.27 25.54
N PRO A 198 28.82 23.32 26.87
CA PRO A 198 27.49 23.58 27.44
C PRO A 198 26.90 24.95 27.09
N ASP A 199 27.70 25.87 26.53
CA ASP A 199 27.26 27.18 26.05
C ASP A 199 26.74 27.14 24.60
N ILE A 200 26.88 26.02 23.89
CA ILE A 200 26.35 25.80 22.54
C ILE A 200 24.96 25.22 22.67
N HIS A 201 23.98 25.91 22.08
CA HIS A 201 22.58 25.51 22.16
C HIS A 201 22.13 24.76 20.89
N SER A 202 22.68 25.12 19.74
CA SER A 202 22.32 24.52 18.45
C SER A 202 23.49 24.54 17.46
N ILE A 203 23.42 23.67 16.46
CA ILE A 203 24.38 23.54 15.35
C ILE A 203 23.58 23.52 14.05
N HIS A 204 23.90 24.39 13.11
CA HIS A 204 23.33 24.37 11.76
C HIS A 204 24.39 23.94 10.78
N ALA A 205 24.09 22.96 9.92
CA ALA A 205 25.09 22.34 9.05
C ALA A 205 24.54 21.99 7.66
N SER A 206 25.39 22.10 6.64
CA SER A 206 25.04 21.76 5.26
C SER A 206 26.09 20.85 4.63
N ALA A 207 25.62 19.86 3.87
CA ALA A 207 26.48 18.97 3.09
C ALA A 207 26.69 19.56 1.71
N TYR A 208 27.94 19.62 1.30
CA TYR A 208 28.31 19.99 -0.06
C TYR A 208 28.22 18.78 -1.00
N THR A 209 27.48 18.94 -2.10
CA THR A 209 27.25 17.85 -3.08
C THR A 209 27.78 18.12 -4.49
N GLY A 210 28.36 19.31 -4.76
CA GLY A 210 28.90 19.72 -6.06
C GLY A 210 30.42 19.63 -6.15
N CYS A 211 30.96 19.14 -7.29
CA CYS A 211 32.40 19.04 -7.56
C CYS A 211 33.01 20.38 -8.10
N SER A 212 32.29 21.52 -8.12
CA SER A 212 32.69 22.76 -8.84
C SER A 212 32.73 24.09 -8.07
N ASP A 213 32.29 24.15 -6.81
CA ASP A 213 31.99 25.43 -6.16
C ASP A 213 33.01 25.82 -5.08
N ASN A 214 33.37 27.12 -5.04
CA ASN A 214 34.28 27.69 -4.05
C ASN A 214 33.53 27.90 -2.71
N TYR A 215 34.01 27.20 -1.67
CA TYR A 215 33.43 27.12 -0.32
C TYR A 215 33.05 28.45 0.37
N PHE A 216 33.65 29.58 -0.01
CA PHE A 216 33.52 30.84 0.73
C PHE A 216 32.51 31.85 0.16
N ASP A 217 32.11 31.75 -1.11
CA ASP A 217 31.22 32.75 -1.71
C ASP A 217 29.75 32.59 -1.26
N ASP A 218 29.33 31.37 -0.90
CA ASP A 218 27.94 31.03 -0.53
C ASP A 218 27.74 30.75 0.98
N CYS A 219 28.79 30.88 1.79
CA CYS A 219 28.66 30.82 3.27
C CYS A 219 27.96 32.06 3.87
N PHE A 220 27.65 33.07 3.05
CA PHE A 220 26.73 34.13 3.42
C PHE A 220 25.30 33.69 3.12
N TRP A 221 24.58 33.33 4.17
CA TRP A 221 23.13 33.16 4.19
C TRP A 221 22.43 34.48 3.84
N THR A 222 22.53 34.92 2.60
CA THR A 222 21.61 35.90 2.04
C THR A 222 20.43 35.09 1.55
N TYR A 223 19.27 35.32 2.16
CA TYR A 223 17.98 34.80 1.73
C TYR A 223 17.80 35.07 0.24
N ASP A 224 18.11 34.10 -0.61
CA ASP A 224 17.79 34.13 -2.02
C ASP A 224 16.47 33.39 -2.22
N SER A 225 15.46 34.13 -2.64
CA SER A 225 14.12 33.64 -2.93
C SER A 225 14.02 32.78 -4.20
N GLU A 226 15.13 32.48 -4.88
CA GLU A 226 15.12 31.93 -6.24
C GLU A 226 15.54 30.45 -6.41
N CYS A 227 16.01 29.72 -5.38
CA CYS A 227 16.57 28.37 -5.59
C CYS A 227 15.75 27.22 -4.98
N CYS A 228 14.53 27.00 -5.49
CA CYS A 228 13.74 25.76 -5.28
C CYS A 228 14.28 24.54 -6.07
N LEU A 229 15.58 24.21 -5.92
CA LEU A 229 16.32 22.99 -6.35
C LEU A 229 17.70 23.41 -6.89
N ASN A 230 18.77 23.22 -6.10
CA ASN A 230 20.18 23.09 -6.54
C ASN A 230 21.09 22.69 -5.34
N GLY A 231 21.66 21.48 -5.37
CA GLY A 231 22.99 21.19 -4.80
C GLY A 231 23.21 21.04 -3.27
N PHE A 232 22.25 21.31 -2.39
CA PHE A 232 22.46 21.24 -0.94
C PHE A 232 21.56 20.21 -0.25
N CYS A 233 22.15 19.30 0.53
CA CYS A 233 21.42 18.50 1.51
C CYS A 233 21.61 19.14 2.88
N ASP A 234 20.51 19.53 3.53
CA ASP A 234 20.52 19.83 4.96
C ASP A 234 20.95 18.56 5.73
N VAL A 235 21.98 18.70 6.57
CA VAL A 235 22.53 17.62 7.41
C VAL A 235 22.45 18.03 8.86
N THR A 236 21.24 18.38 9.27
CA THR A 236 20.86 18.34 10.67
C THR A 236 20.69 16.87 11.08
N THR A 237 21.81 16.27 11.51
CA THR A 237 21.92 15.21 12.52
C THR A 237 20.74 14.23 12.63
N LEU A 238 20.51 13.39 11.60
CA LEU A 238 19.64 12.20 11.69
C LEU A 238 20.26 11.05 12.52
N THR A 239 21.11 11.38 13.48
CA THR A 239 21.23 10.60 14.71
C THR A 239 21.33 11.59 15.85
N ASP A 240 20.40 11.50 16.78
CA ASP A 240 20.35 12.21 18.07
C ASP A 240 19.55 13.53 18.09
N GLY A 241 18.62 13.61 19.03
CA GLY A 241 17.68 14.72 19.16
C GLY A 241 18.26 16.01 19.74
N GLY A 242 17.39 17.01 19.76
CA GLY A 242 17.55 18.20 20.57
C GLY A 242 17.39 19.49 19.80
N TYR A 243 16.13 19.85 19.54
CA TYR A 243 15.59 21.22 19.44
C TYR A 243 16.44 22.29 18.73
N ASP A 244 16.06 22.66 17.50
CA ASP A 244 15.58 24.03 17.26
C ASP A 244 14.48 24.02 16.19
N THR A 245 13.51 24.90 16.40
CA THR A 245 12.19 24.97 15.79
C THR A 245 12.09 26.23 14.94
N LYS A 246 11.61 26.06 13.70
CA LYS A 246 11.21 27.05 12.65
C LYS A 246 12.17 27.16 11.47
N TYR A 247 11.86 26.74 10.25
CA TYR A 247 10.76 25.94 9.70
C TYR A 247 11.34 25.27 8.45
N TYR A 248 11.78 24.02 8.61
CA TYR A 248 11.81 23.05 7.54
C TYR A 248 10.92 21.92 8.04
N CYS A 249 9.77 21.69 7.41
CA CYS A 249 8.92 20.54 7.72
C CYS A 249 9.61 19.29 7.16
N PRO A 250 10.17 18.41 8.00
CA PRO A 250 10.77 17.18 7.50
C PRO A 250 9.69 16.26 6.92
N SER A 251 8.48 16.37 7.46
CA SER A 251 7.23 15.89 6.90
C SER A 251 6.14 16.92 7.24
N ASP A 252 5.41 17.30 6.20
CA ASP A 252 4.15 18.04 6.21
C ASP A 252 3.25 17.12 5.39
N GLN A 253 2.71 16.15 6.10
CA GLN A 253 2.18 14.94 5.53
C GLN A 253 0.91 15.25 4.75
N ASP A 254 0.11 16.21 5.22
CA ASP A 254 -1.11 16.71 4.58
C ASP A 254 -0.89 17.93 3.64
N ASN A 255 0.29 18.55 3.69
CA ASN A 255 0.70 19.75 2.96
C ASN A 255 -0.13 21.01 3.31
N ASP A 256 -0.66 21.13 4.52
CA ASP A 256 -1.37 22.32 4.98
C ASP A 256 -0.45 23.47 5.43
N GLY A 257 0.86 23.21 5.51
CA GLY A 257 1.89 24.15 5.92
C GLY A 257 2.23 24.12 7.42
N ILE A 258 1.68 23.16 8.16
CA ILE A 258 2.01 22.83 9.55
C ILE A 258 2.78 21.51 9.56
N CYS A 259 3.99 21.52 10.12
CA CYS A 259 4.81 20.29 10.11
C CYS A 259 4.22 19.24 11.05
N ASP A 260 4.23 17.95 10.67
CA ASP A 260 3.59 16.85 11.41
C ASP A 260 3.90 16.83 12.91
N SER A 261 5.15 17.18 13.28
CA SER A 261 5.58 17.24 14.68
C SER A 261 4.85 18.29 15.54
N LEU A 262 4.23 19.27 14.91
CA LEU A 262 3.48 20.39 15.48
C LEU A 262 2.04 20.45 14.97
N ASP A 263 1.73 19.63 13.98
CA ASP A 263 0.42 19.49 13.40
C ASP A 263 -0.49 18.75 14.39
N PRO A 264 -1.59 19.35 14.86
CA PRO A 264 -2.58 18.63 15.64
C PRO A 264 -3.32 17.53 14.86
N ASP A 265 -3.22 17.49 13.53
CA ASP A 265 -3.95 16.65 12.57
C ASP A 265 -3.04 16.33 11.37
N LYS A 266 -2.03 15.48 11.60
CA LYS A 266 -0.85 15.30 10.72
C LYS A 266 -1.16 14.92 9.28
N ASP A 267 -2.23 14.17 9.07
CA ASP A 267 -2.64 13.67 7.76
C ASP A 267 -3.79 14.49 7.14
N GLY A 268 -4.29 15.49 7.85
CA GLY A 268 -5.24 16.49 7.37
C GLY A 268 -6.63 15.93 7.09
N ASP A 269 -6.99 14.84 7.77
CA ASP A 269 -8.26 14.14 7.64
C ASP A 269 -9.37 14.81 8.50
N GLY A 270 -9.00 15.79 9.33
CA GLY A 270 -9.90 16.52 10.23
C GLY A 270 -10.01 15.89 11.62
N ILE A 271 -9.20 14.89 11.97
CA ILE A 271 -9.21 14.17 13.24
C ILE A 271 -7.91 14.46 14.00
N PRO A 272 -7.99 15.00 15.23
CA PRO A 272 -6.78 15.28 15.98
C PRO A 272 -5.96 14.01 16.26
N ASN A 273 -4.64 14.07 16.10
CA ASN A 273 -3.68 12.97 16.30
C ASN A 273 -3.87 12.16 17.59
N SER A 274 -4.36 12.79 18.66
CA SER A 274 -4.60 12.13 19.96
C SER A 274 -5.81 11.21 19.96
N SER A 275 -6.70 11.40 19.00
CA SER A 275 -7.94 10.67 18.80
C SER A 275 -7.87 9.80 17.54
N ASP A 276 -7.00 10.14 16.59
CA ASP A 276 -6.80 9.40 15.36
C ASP A 276 -6.02 8.08 15.57
N ALA A 277 -6.50 7.00 14.98
CA ALA A 277 -5.83 5.69 15.02
C ALA A 277 -4.69 5.58 13.98
N ASN A 278 -4.70 6.42 12.94
CA ASN A 278 -3.71 6.44 11.88
C ASN A 278 -3.09 7.84 11.63
N PRO A 279 -2.53 8.54 12.63
CA PRO A 279 -2.06 9.94 12.53
C PRO A 279 -0.81 10.15 11.69
N CYS A 280 -0.46 9.20 10.82
CA CYS A 280 0.74 9.22 9.99
C CYS A 280 0.51 8.61 8.59
N VAL A 281 -0.73 8.60 8.08
CA VAL A 281 -1.03 8.19 6.69
C VAL A 281 -1.06 9.44 5.79
N GLY A 282 -0.57 9.39 4.56
CA GLY A 282 -0.26 10.61 3.74
C GLY A 282 -1.42 11.61 3.55
N ALA A 283 -1.16 12.84 3.08
CA ALA A 283 -2.14 13.71 2.38
C ALA A 283 -2.93 12.98 1.27
N GLY A 284 -2.38 11.85 0.80
CA GLY A 284 -2.97 10.93 -0.16
C GLY A 284 -3.50 9.65 0.49
N PHE A 285 -4.09 9.77 1.68
CA PHE A 285 -4.80 8.71 2.35
C PHE A 285 -6.23 9.13 2.69
N GLY A 286 -7.10 9.01 1.70
CA GLY A 286 -8.54 9.07 1.92
C GLY A 286 -9.27 8.24 0.89
N PHE A 287 -10.60 8.34 0.84
CA PHE A 287 -11.38 7.51 -0.08
C PHE A 287 -11.02 7.75 -1.55
N SER A 288 -10.52 8.93 -1.94
CA SER A 288 -10.05 9.17 -3.31
C SER A 288 -8.86 8.29 -3.72
N ASP A 289 -8.11 7.78 -2.75
CA ASP A 289 -6.92 6.95 -2.96
C ASP A 289 -7.23 5.46 -3.00
N ILE A 290 -8.49 5.03 -2.79
CA ILE A 290 -8.90 3.62 -2.95
C ILE A 290 -8.34 2.98 -4.24
N PRO A 291 -8.38 3.63 -5.42
CA PRO A 291 -7.83 3.04 -6.64
C PRO A 291 -6.33 2.77 -6.61
N SER A 292 -5.54 3.61 -5.92
CA SER A 292 -4.09 3.46 -5.81
C SER A 292 -3.72 2.49 -4.69
N LEU A 293 -4.41 2.57 -3.55
CA LEU A 293 -4.20 1.74 -2.37
C LEU A 293 -4.55 0.28 -2.61
N PHE A 294 -5.63 0.02 -3.35
CA PHE A 294 -6.09 -1.33 -3.69
C PHE A 294 -5.80 -1.69 -5.15
N LEU A 295 -4.66 -1.25 -5.70
CA LEU A 295 -4.33 -1.53 -7.09
C LEU A 295 -4.03 -3.01 -7.34
N LEU A 296 -3.37 -3.69 -6.39
CA LEU A 296 -2.92 -5.09 -6.50
C LEU A 296 -3.04 -5.81 -5.15
N ASN A 297 -3.09 -7.15 -5.20
CA ASN A 297 -3.07 -8.03 -4.03
C ASN A 297 -4.17 -7.69 -3.01
N ASN A 298 -5.43 -7.71 -3.45
CA ASN A 298 -6.58 -7.34 -2.63
C ASN A 298 -7.53 -8.51 -2.45
N PHE A 299 -8.04 -8.69 -1.23
CA PHE A 299 -9.00 -9.74 -0.90
C PHE A 299 -10.29 -9.15 -0.34
N HIS A 300 -11.43 -9.61 -0.84
CA HIS A 300 -12.68 -9.47 -0.10
C HIS A 300 -12.70 -10.54 1.00
N VAL A 301 -12.78 -10.10 2.25
CA VAL A 301 -12.80 -10.99 3.41
C VAL A 301 -14.13 -10.88 4.11
N VAL A 302 -14.80 -12.02 4.24
CA VAL A 302 -16.08 -12.14 4.93
C VAL A 302 -16.01 -13.23 5.99
N GLY A 303 -16.91 -13.19 6.98
CA GLY A 303 -16.99 -14.27 7.98
C GLY A 303 -17.47 -15.59 7.39
N ASP A 304 -16.85 -16.71 7.76
CA ASP A 304 -17.29 -18.05 7.34
C ASP A 304 -18.71 -18.41 7.82
N ASN A 305 -19.14 -17.80 8.94
CA ASN A 305 -20.48 -17.96 9.50
C ASN A 305 -21.44 -16.81 9.12
N ALA A 306 -21.01 -15.89 8.26
CA ALA A 306 -21.85 -14.79 7.80
C ALA A 306 -23.07 -15.31 7.03
N LYS A 307 -24.24 -14.70 7.23
CA LYS A 307 -25.38 -14.97 6.35
C LYS A 307 -25.13 -14.34 5.00
N CYS A 308 -25.81 -14.84 3.98
CA CYS A 308 -25.72 -14.30 2.64
C CYS A 308 -26.02 -12.78 2.61
N THR A 309 -27.03 -12.32 3.36
CA THR A 309 -27.41 -10.91 3.46
C THR A 309 -26.32 -10.02 4.06
N ASP A 310 -25.52 -10.53 5.01
CA ASP A 310 -24.42 -9.79 5.63
C ASP A 310 -23.30 -9.47 4.63
N VAL A 311 -23.18 -10.28 3.56
CA VAL A 311 -22.04 -10.23 2.63
C VAL A 311 -22.43 -9.89 1.20
N LEU A 312 -23.73 -9.74 0.90
CA LEU A 312 -24.25 -9.30 -0.41
C LEU A 312 -23.63 -7.96 -0.85
N GLY A 313 -23.23 -7.13 0.12
CA GLY A 313 -22.54 -5.86 -0.13
C GLY A 313 -21.21 -6.01 -0.89
N THR A 314 -20.55 -7.17 -0.83
CA THR A 314 -19.30 -7.43 -1.57
C THR A 314 -19.47 -7.26 -3.08
N ALA A 315 -20.64 -7.59 -3.64
CA ALA A 315 -20.96 -7.36 -5.05
C ALA A 315 -21.00 -5.87 -5.41
N ASN A 316 -21.49 -5.03 -4.49
CA ASN A 316 -21.57 -3.60 -4.71
C ASN A 316 -20.16 -2.97 -4.74
N VAL A 317 -19.33 -3.32 -3.77
CA VAL A 317 -17.94 -2.83 -3.69
C VAL A 317 -17.13 -3.30 -4.90
N SER A 318 -17.20 -4.59 -5.25
CA SER A 318 -16.50 -5.13 -6.42
C SER A 318 -16.89 -4.47 -7.74
N TRP A 319 -18.16 -4.08 -7.91
CA TRP A 319 -18.58 -3.30 -9.09
C TRP A 319 -17.86 -1.96 -9.19
N GLY A 320 -17.81 -1.22 -8.07
CA GLY A 320 -17.13 0.07 -7.99
C GLY A 320 -15.67 -0.04 -8.43
N TYR A 321 -15.00 -1.10 -7.98
CA TYR A 321 -13.59 -1.37 -8.29
C TYR A 321 -13.40 -1.66 -9.78
N GLY A 322 -14.26 -2.49 -10.35
CA GLY A 322 -14.25 -2.74 -11.79
C GLY A 322 -14.50 -1.47 -12.62
N SER A 323 -15.34 -0.56 -12.13
CA SER A 323 -15.70 0.68 -12.84
C SER A 323 -14.57 1.70 -12.95
N VAL A 324 -13.50 1.54 -12.15
CA VAL A 324 -12.28 2.35 -12.19
C VAL A 324 -11.05 1.53 -12.59
N ASP A 325 -11.25 0.38 -13.23
CA ASP A 325 -10.19 -0.51 -13.76
C ASP A 325 -9.19 -1.03 -12.69
N MET A 326 -9.62 -1.14 -11.42
CA MET A 326 -8.82 -1.79 -10.38
C MET A 326 -8.78 -3.31 -10.60
N THR A 327 -7.71 -3.96 -10.11
CA THR A 327 -7.67 -5.43 -10.16
C THR A 327 -8.78 -6.04 -9.32
N ARG A 328 -9.31 -7.17 -9.81
CA ARG A 328 -10.40 -7.88 -9.15
C ARG A 328 -9.95 -8.32 -7.75
N PRO A 329 -10.63 -7.92 -6.68
CA PRO A 329 -10.37 -8.46 -5.36
C PRO A 329 -10.83 -9.93 -5.29
N GLU A 330 -9.99 -10.78 -4.72
CA GLU A 330 -10.30 -12.20 -4.54
C GLU A 330 -11.19 -12.40 -3.31
N GLY A 331 -12.36 -13.02 -3.48
CA GLY A 331 -13.27 -13.31 -2.37
C GLY A 331 -12.84 -14.54 -1.58
N LYS A 332 -12.65 -14.39 -0.26
CA LYS A 332 -12.35 -15.46 0.70
C LYS A 332 -13.16 -15.29 1.99
N THR A 333 -13.43 -16.40 2.66
CA THR A 333 -13.86 -16.34 4.07
C THR A 333 -12.64 -16.17 4.97
N ASP A 334 -12.85 -15.70 6.20
CA ASP A 334 -11.80 -15.61 7.23
C ASP A 334 -11.08 -16.94 7.46
N VAL A 335 -11.75 -18.09 7.31
CA VAL A 335 -11.15 -19.43 7.40
C VAL A 335 -10.30 -19.80 6.18
N LEU A 336 -10.66 -19.31 4.98
CA LEU A 336 -9.93 -19.60 3.73
C LEU A 336 -8.77 -18.63 3.47
N LEU A 337 -8.70 -17.52 4.20
CA LEU A 337 -7.62 -16.55 4.10
C LEU A 337 -6.36 -17.13 4.74
N THR A 338 -5.27 -17.24 3.97
CA THR A 338 -4.01 -17.76 4.52
C THR A 338 -3.35 -16.69 5.40
N LEU A 339 -2.50 -17.10 6.36
CA LEU A 339 -1.76 -16.17 7.21
C LEU A 339 -0.89 -15.19 6.39
N PHE A 340 -0.29 -15.66 5.29
CA PHE A 340 0.52 -14.79 4.45
C PHE A 340 -0.32 -13.73 3.74
N GLU A 341 -1.48 -14.11 3.20
CA GLU A 341 -2.39 -13.14 2.59
C GLU A 341 -2.96 -12.17 3.63
N HIS A 342 -3.33 -12.69 4.79
CA HIS A 342 -3.80 -11.90 5.92
C HIS A 342 -2.77 -10.85 6.36
N ASP A 343 -1.50 -11.22 6.51
CA ASP A 343 -0.49 -10.33 7.11
C ASP A 343 0.11 -9.33 6.12
N TYR A 344 0.15 -9.65 4.83
CA TYR A 344 0.91 -8.90 3.82
C TYR A 344 0.06 -8.27 2.70
N TYR A 345 -1.21 -8.64 2.54
CA TYR A 345 -2.04 -8.14 1.44
C TYR A 345 -3.15 -7.21 1.91
N ASN A 346 -3.67 -6.42 0.96
CA ASN A 346 -4.72 -5.46 1.22
C ASN A 346 -6.06 -6.20 1.43
N LEU A 347 -6.84 -5.77 2.42
CA LEU A 347 -8.08 -6.46 2.79
C LEU A 347 -9.28 -5.53 2.68
N ILE A 348 -10.35 -6.03 2.11
CA ILE A 348 -11.66 -5.36 2.03
C ILE A 348 -12.62 -6.22 2.82
N ILE A 349 -12.84 -5.82 4.06
CA ILE A 349 -13.56 -6.59 5.06
C ILE A 349 -15.00 -6.13 5.06
N VAL A 350 -15.91 -7.05 4.76
CA VAL A 350 -17.36 -6.78 4.74
C VAL A 350 -18.06 -7.68 5.74
N GLY A 351 -18.90 -7.09 6.57
CA GLY A 351 -19.62 -7.77 7.65
C GLY A 351 -18.93 -7.59 9.01
N GLY A 352 -19.75 -7.45 10.04
CA GLY A 352 -19.29 -6.98 11.36
C GLY A 352 -18.55 -8.00 12.22
N PRO A 353 -17.94 -7.52 13.32
CA PRO A 353 -17.07 -8.30 14.21
C PRO A 353 -17.77 -9.50 14.87
N ALA A 354 -19.10 -9.47 14.98
CA ALA A 354 -19.88 -10.57 15.56
C ALA A 354 -19.89 -11.84 14.69
N ILE A 355 -19.64 -11.72 13.39
CA ILE A 355 -19.72 -12.82 12.42
C ILE A 355 -18.46 -12.97 11.56
N ASN A 356 -17.58 -11.95 11.56
CA ASN A 356 -16.32 -11.93 10.82
C ASN A 356 -15.16 -11.65 11.79
N SER A 357 -14.33 -12.66 12.05
CA SER A 357 -13.23 -12.54 13.03
C SER A 357 -12.15 -11.55 12.61
N VAL A 358 -11.96 -11.35 11.30
CA VAL A 358 -11.02 -10.37 10.76
C VAL A 358 -11.55 -8.94 10.99
N ALA A 359 -12.87 -8.72 10.93
CA ALA A 359 -13.43 -7.41 11.32
C ALA A 359 -13.16 -7.08 12.80
N ASP A 360 -13.34 -8.05 13.70
CA ASP A 360 -13.03 -7.88 15.14
C ASP A 360 -11.55 -7.57 15.39
N GLU A 361 -10.65 -8.22 14.67
CA GLU A 361 -9.22 -7.92 14.73
C GLU A 361 -8.91 -6.46 14.37
N PHE A 362 -9.41 -6.00 13.23
CA PHE A 362 -9.11 -4.65 12.77
C PHE A 362 -9.89 -3.56 13.48
N ASP A 363 -11.08 -3.86 14.01
CA ASP A 363 -11.76 -2.96 14.93
C ASP A 363 -10.85 -2.67 16.14
N ASN A 364 -10.25 -3.71 16.73
CA ASN A 364 -9.27 -3.55 17.82
C ASN A 364 -8.01 -2.79 17.36
N ALA A 365 -7.49 -3.08 16.17
CA ALA A 365 -6.29 -2.43 15.64
C ALA A 365 -6.49 -0.92 15.39
N PHE A 366 -7.67 -0.53 14.90
CA PHE A 366 -8.01 0.86 14.57
C PHE A 366 -8.79 1.58 15.68
N GLY A 367 -8.91 0.98 16.87
CA GLY A 367 -9.62 1.60 17.99
C GLY A 367 -11.12 1.81 17.75
N ILE A 368 -11.71 1.07 16.81
CA ILE A 368 -13.16 1.02 16.62
C ILE A 368 -13.73 0.19 17.76
N THR A 369 -14.60 0.81 18.55
CA THR A 369 -15.25 0.15 19.68
C THR A 369 -16.76 0.27 19.54
N TYR A 370 -17.47 -0.73 20.04
CA TYR A 370 -18.92 -0.71 20.03
C TYR A 370 -19.49 -1.18 21.36
N TYR A 371 -20.66 -0.68 21.70
CA TYR A 371 -21.31 -0.93 22.98
C TYR A 371 -22.81 -1.11 22.79
N ASN A 372 -23.36 -2.18 23.39
CA ASN A 372 -24.78 -2.46 23.39
C ASN A 372 -25.38 -2.13 24.77
N ASP A 373 -26.06 -0.99 24.89
CA ASP A 373 -26.80 -0.63 26.09
C ASP A 373 -28.09 -1.44 26.16
N THR A 374 -28.08 -2.50 26.97
CA THR A 374 -29.26 -3.35 27.16
C THR A 374 -30.39 -2.70 27.96
N VAL A 375 -30.12 -1.58 28.66
CA VAL A 375 -31.14 -0.89 29.48
C VAL A 375 -31.93 0.09 28.61
N SER A 376 -31.22 0.88 27.81
CA SER A 376 -31.82 1.86 26.89
C SER A 376 -32.15 1.30 25.51
N ASP A 377 -31.74 0.06 25.22
CA ASP A 377 -31.88 -0.62 23.93
C ASP A 377 -31.19 0.13 22.78
N ILE A 378 -30.05 0.77 23.08
CA ILE A 378 -29.27 1.56 22.12
C ILE A 378 -27.94 0.84 21.84
N PHE A 379 -27.58 0.74 20.57
CA PHE A 379 -26.26 0.27 20.12
C PHE A 379 -25.41 1.47 19.70
N TYR A 380 -24.14 1.50 20.10
CA TYR A 380 -23.20 2.58 19.79
C TYR A 380 -21.99 2.03 19.05
N ILE A 381 -21.48 2.82 18.11
CA ILE A 381 -20.14 2.66 17.51
C ILE A 381 -19.35 3.93 17.83
N PHE A 382 -18.12 3.77 18.30
CA PHE A 382 -17.16 4.82 18.61
C PHE A 382 -15.86 4.57 17.85
N VAL A 383 -15.37 5.58 17.18
CA VAL A 383 -14.10 5.54 16.44
C VAL A 383 -13.58 6.96 16.36
N GLU A 384 -12.31 7.13 16.67
CA GLU A 384 -11.59 8.40 16.52
C GLU A 384 -12.25 9.62 17.20
N GLY A 385 -12.83 9.40 18.39
CA GLY A 385 -13.56 10.42 19.14
C GLY A 385 -14.93 10.80 18.54
N ARG A 386 -15.32 10.20 17.41
CA ARG A 386 -16.64 10.30 16.79
C ARG A 386 -17.51 9.11 17.23
N SER A 387 -18.82 9.26 17.13
CA SER A 387 -19.75 8.20 17.49
C SER A 387 -21.05 8.26 16.70
N ILE A 388 -21.64 7.11 16.45
CA ILE A 388 -22.99 6.97 15.93
C ILE A 388 -23.75 5.94 16.76
N TYR A 389 -25.07 6.10 16.88
CA TYR A 389 -25.90 5.21 17.67
C TYR A 389 -27.17 4.78 16.92
N LEU A 390 -27.68 3.60 17.27
CA LEU A 390 -28.93 3.04 16.78
C LEU A 390 -29.85 2.75 17.97
N ASP A 391 -31.04 3.34 17.98
CA ASP A 391 -32.14 2.86 18.80
C ASP A 391 -32.65 1.55 18.18
N LYS A 392 -32.46 0.42 18.87
CA LYS A 392 -32.84 -0.89 18.34
C LYS A 392 -34.36 -1.05 18.20
N GLY A 393 -35.16 -0.17 18.81
CA GLY A 393 -36.59 -0.08 18.54
C GLY A 393 -36.93 0.38 17.11
N ASN A 394 -36.01 1.10 16.45
CA ASN A 394 -36.15 1.52 15.05
C ASN A 394 -35.50 0.55 14.06
N TYR A 395 -34.79 -0.47 14.54
CA TYR A 395 -34.17 -1.48 13.71
C TYR A 395 -35.21 -2.09 12.76
N HIS A 396 -34.80 -2.32 11.51
CA HIS A 396 -35.61 -2.63 10.32
C HIS A 396 -36.18 -1.42 9.55
N SER A 397 -36.30 -0.24 10.15
CA SER A 397 -36.57 1.01 9.43
C SER A 397 -35.36 1.95 9.39
N GLU A 398 -34.33 1.62 10.14
CA GLU A 398 -33.10 2.37 10.29
C GLU A 398 -31.98 1.41 10.68
N ASP A 399 -30.76 1.69 10.22
CA ASP A 399 -29.54 0.99 10.63
C ASP A 399 -28.33 1.93 10.50
N ILE A 400 -27.23 1.58 11.15
CA ILE A 400 -25.98 2.35 11.15
C ILE A 400 -24.83 1.50 10.63
N CYS A 401 -23.83 2.16 10.04
CA CYS A 401 -22.67 1.51 9.45
C CYS A 401 -21.42 2.35 9.74
N VAL A 402 -20.30 1.68 9.98
CA VAL A 402 -18.97 2.26 9.87
C VAL A 402 -18.36 1.85 8.54
N VAL A 403 -17.77 2.82 7.84
CA VAL A 403 -16.85 2.61 6.73
C VAL A 403 -15.53 3.20 7.17
N TYR A 404 -14.49 2.39 7.24
CA TYR A 404 -13.18 2.79 7.73
C TYR A 404 -12.09 2.32 6.79
N LEU A 405 -11.28 3.25 6.29
CA LEU A 405 -10.09 3.01 5.50
C LEU A 405 -8.88 3.22 6.41
N GLY A 406 -8.09 2.19 6.65
CA GLY A 406 -6.91 2.25 7.52
C GLY A 406 -5.66 1.64 6.88
N GLN A 407 -4.49 1.89 7.48
CA GLN A 407 -3.25 1.20 7.13
C GLN A 407 -2.70 0.44 8.31
N GLN A 408 -2.17 -0.75 8.05
CA GLN A 408 -1.43 -1.51 9.04
C GLN A 408 -0.25 -2.19 8.34
N ASN A 409 0.97 -2.08 8.86
CA ASN A 409 2.15 -2.75 8.27
C ASN A 409 2.36 -2.47 6.76
N ASN A 410 2.15 -1.23 6.30
CA ASN A 410 2.27 -0.80 4.89
C ASN A 410 1.28 -1.43 3.89
N ARG A 411 0.14 -1.93 4.35
CA ARG A 411 -0.98 -2.37 3.51
C ARG A 411 -2.26 -1.64 3.91
N SER A 412 -3.20 -1.59 2.98
CA SER A 412 -4.47 -0.89 3.14
C SER A 412 -5.62 -1.83 3.48
N ILE A 413 -6.47 -1.38 4.39
CA ILE A 413 -7.60 -2.13 4.92
C ILE A 413 -8.85 -1.27 4.79
N LEU A 414 -9.89 -1.80 4.14
CA LEU A 414 -11.20 -1.15 4.06
C LEU A 414 -12.20 -2.00 4.83
N LEU A 415 -12.71 -1.48 5.95
CA LEU A 415 -13.78 -2.10 6.73
C LEU A 415 -15.12 -1.49 6.38
N ILE A 416 -16.13 -2.34 6.18
CA ILE A 416 -17.53 -1.93 6.00
C ILE A 416 -18.41 -2.87 6.82
N TRP A 417 -18.99 -2.36 7.89
CA TRP A 417 -19.94 -3.13 8.69
C TRP A 417 -20.95 -2.26 9.44
N GLY A 418 -22.16 -2.79 9.62
CA GLY A 418 -23.23 -2.18 10.40
C GLY A 418 -23.74 -3.08 11.52
N TYR A 419 -24.71 -2.60 12.29
CA TYR A 419 -25.33 -3.40 13.36
C TYR A 419 -26.07 -4.61 12.78
N GLY A 420 -26.87 -4.40 11.74
CA GLY A 420 -27.49 -5.44 10.95
C GLY A 420 -26.91 -5.57 9.53
N TRP A 421 -27.52 -6.47 8.76
CA TRP A 421 -27.19 -6.63 7.35
C TRP A 421 -27.56 -5.38 6.55
N GLN A 422 -28.62 -4.66 6.94
CA GLN A 422 -29.06 -3.44 6.27
C GLN A 422 -28.00 -2.34 6.36
N GLY A 423 -27.40 -2.14 7.53
CA GLY A 423 -26.29 -1.19 7.73
C GLY A 423 -25.07 -1.57 6.89
N THR A 424 -24.64 -2.84 6.96
CA THR A 424 -23.51 -3.33 6.16
C THR A 424 -23.74 -3.17 4.66
N TYR A 425 -24.96 -3.49 4.19
CA TYR A 425 -25.35 -3.34 2.80
C TYR A 425 -25.44 -1.86 2.39
N ALA A 426 -25.95 -0.98 3.25
CA ALA A 426 -25.99 0.46 3.04
C ALA A 426 -24.61 1.07 2.86
N GLY A 427 -23.65 0.75 3.74
CA GLY A 427 -22.26 1.18 3.56
C GLY A 427 -21.66 0.68 2.25
N SER A 428 -21.94 -0.57 1.89
CA SER A 428 -21.47 -1.16 0.64
C SER A 428 -22.09 -0.52 -0.61
N VAL A 429 -23.39 -0.17 -0.59
CA VAL A 429 -24.06 0.58 -1.66
C VAL A 429 -23.48 1.98 -1.79
N PHE A 430 -23.28 2.68 -0.67
CA PHE A 430 -22.71 4.01 -0.65
C PHE A 430 -21.29 4.01 -1.25
N MET A 431 -20.45 3.08 -0.81
CA MET A 431 -19.06 2.94 -1.29
C MET A 431 -18.92 2.30 -2.68
N SER A 432 -20.02 1.86 -3.31
CA SER A 432 -19.96 1.29 -4.66
C SER A 432 -19.77 2.31 -5.77
N TYR A 433 -20.01 3.60 -5.51
CA TYR A 433 -19.93 4.66 -6.51
C TYR A 433 -18.61 5.44 -6.36
N PRO A 434 -17.71 5.43 -7.36
CA PRO A 434 -16.47 6.21 -7.29
C PRO A 434 -16.68 7.72 -7.13
N GLN A 435 -17.86 8.24 -7.46
CA GLN A 435 -18.23 9.62 -7.18
C GLN A 435 -18.26 9.92 -5.68
N VAL A 436 -18.63 8.95 -4.84
CA VAL A 436 -18.56 9.06 -3.37
C VAL A 436 -17.11 9.20 -2.92
N TRP A 437 -16.21 8.40 -3.47
CA TRP A 437 -14.78 8.46 -3.14
C TRP A 437 -14.20 9.84 -3.41
N ASN A 438 -14.59 10.48 -4.51
CA ASN A 438 -14.17 11.85 -4.82
C ASN A 438 -14.88 12.91 -3.95
N ALA A 439 -16.15 12.68 -3.60
CA ALA A 439 -16.93 13.60 -2.77
C ALA A 439 -16.39 13.67 -1.34
N TYR A 440 -15.89 12.54 -0.83
CA TYR A 440 -15.27 12.39 0.49
C TYR A 440 -13.77 12.10 0.36
N ALA A 441 -13.10 12.76 -0.59
CA ALA A 441 -11.73 12.45 -1.01
C ALA A 441 -10.73 12.35 0.16
N ARG A 442 -10.81 13.29 1.10
CA ARG A 442 -9.89 13.39 2.25
C ARG A 442 -10.36 12.64 3.49
N GLU A 443 -11.56 12.05 3.45
CA GLU A 443 -12.05 11.29 4.59
C GLU A 443 -11.52 9.86 4.48
N HIS A 444 -11.16 9.25 5.61
CA HIS A 444 -10.97 7.80 5.71
C HIS A 444 -12.05 7.11 6.54
N LEU A 445 -12.90 7.89 7.23
CA LEU A 445 -13.94 7.41 8.12
C LEU A 445 -15.31 8.00 7.73
N LEU A 446 -16.29 7.13 7.51
CA LEU A 446 -17.71 7.51 7.45
C LEU A 446 -18.51 6.72 8.47
N LEU A 447 -19.29 7.44 9.26
CA LEU A 447 -20.38 6.90 10.07
C LEU A 447 -21.67 7.16 9.32
N LEU A 448 -22.21 6.12 8.71
CA LEU A 448 -23.37 6.19 7.84
C LEU A 448 -24.62 5.74 8.59
N ARG A 449 -25.74 6.37 8.23
CA ARG A 449 -27.06 5.95 8.65
C ARG A 449 -27.94 5.72 7.44
N TRP A 450 -28.60 4.57 7.41
CA TRP A 450 -29.69 4.30 6.50
C TRP A 450 -31.01 4.53 7.21
N LYS A 451 -31.98 5.18 6.53
CA LYS A 451 -33.37 5.31 6.98
C LYS A 451 -34.31 4.98 5.84
N ASP A 452 -35.22 4.04 6.05
CA ASP A 452 -36.30 3.73 5.12
C ASP A 452 -37.33 4.89 5.10
N THR A 453 -37.11 5.86 4.22
CA THR A 453 -37.91 7.08 4.16
C THR A 453 -39.20 6.88 3.38
N ASN A 454 -39.20 5.94 2.45
CA ASN A 454 -40.34 5.65 1.58
C ASN A 454 -41.18 4.46 2.09
N GLY A 455 -40.73 3.76 3.14
CA GLY A 455 -41.43 2.68 3.82
C GLY A 455 -41.41 1.36 3.04
N ASN A 456 -40.49 1.19 2.10
CA ASN A 456 -40.41 0.00 1.25
C ASN A 456 -39.48 -1.08 1.83
N GLY A 457 -38.73 -0.78 2.90
CA GLY A 457 -37.82 -1.68 3.58
C GLY A 457 -36.52 -1.97 2.81
N PHE A 458 -36.22 -1.21 1.76
CA PHE A 458 -35.04 -1.39 0.92
C PHE A 458 -33.98 -0.34 1.19
N ILE A 459 -32.75 -0.70 0.87
CA ILE A 459 -31.61 0.18 1.00
C ILE A 459 -31.39 0.86 -0.33
N GLU A 460 -31.79 2.12 -0.41
CA GLU A 460 -31.58 2.96 -1.58
C GLU A 460 -30.43 3.95 -1.33
N PHE A 461 -29.64 4.25 -2.36
CA PHE A 461 -28.49 5.17 -2.22
C PHE A 461 -28.91 6.54 -1.65
N SER A 462 -30.09 7.04 -2.03
CA SER A 462 -30.65 8.31 -1.56
C SER A 462 -31.08 8.32 -0.10
N GLU A 463 -31.09 7.17 0.56
CA GLU A 463 -31.51 6.99 1.96
C GLU A 463 -30.34 6.75 2.91
N VAL A 464 -29.11 6.72 2.37
CA VAL A 464 -27.88 6.53 3.13
C VAL A 464 -27.18 7.87 3.27
N HIS A 465 -26.98 8.32 4.51
CA HIS A 465 -26.41 9.62 4.80
C HIS A 465 -25.22 9.50 5.78
N PRO A 466 -24.12 10.23 5.55
CA PRO A 466 -23.07 10.36 6.56
C PRO A 466 -23.52 11.27 7.70
N GLU A 467 -23.15 10.94 8.93
CA GLU A 467 -23.48 11.72 10.13
C GLU A 467 -22.27 12.40 10.77
N ASN A 468 -21.07 11.88 10.50
CA ASN A 468 -19.82 12.40 11.07
C ASN A 468 -19.17 13.50 10.21
N VAL A 469 -19.67 13.72 8.98
CA VAL A 469 -19.16 14.69 8.01
C VAL A 469 -20.31 15.40 7.31
N PRO A 470 -20.12 16.62 6.77
CA PRO A 470 -21.13 17.28 5.96
C PRO A 470 -21.48 16.46 4.72
N GLU A 471 -22.77 16.27 4.47
CA GLU A 471 -23.24 15.52 3.31
C GLU A 471 -22.92 16.28 2.01
N VAL A 472 -22.26 15.57 1.08
CA VAL A 472 -21.98 16.05 -0.27
C VAL A 472 -22.97 15.39 -1.24
N PRO A 473 -23.74 16.17 -2.03
CA PRO A 473 -24.67 15.60 -2.99
C PRO A 473 -23.95 14.77 -4.07
N VAL A 474 -24.22 13.47 -4.08
CA VAL A 474 -23.74 12.54 -5.10
C VAL A 474 -24.95 11.96 -5.84
N THR A 475 -24.90 11.98 -7.16
CA THR A 475 -25.94 11.37 -7.99
C THR A 475 -25.39 10.12 -8.65
N PRO A 476 -25.91 8.92 -8.33
CA PRO A 476 -25.56 7.70 -9.05
C PRO A 476 -25.80 7.84 -10.55
N PRO A 477 -24.98 7.19 -11.40
CA PRO A 477 -25.26 7.13 -12.82
C PRO A 477 -26.65 6.53 -13.06
N SER A 478 -27.36 7.00 -14.09
CA SER A 478 -28.64 6.40 -14.46
C SER A 478 -28.41 4.98 -15.00
N PRO A 479 -29.29 4.01 -14.68
CA PRO A 479 -29.27 2.71 -15.34
C PRO A 479 -29.38 2.87 -16.86
N GLY A 480 -28.61 2.06 -17.59
CA GLY A 480 -28.79 1.94 -19.03
C GLY A 480 -30.10 1.24 -19.39
N THR A 481 -30.42 1.18 -20.68
CA THR A 481 -31.60 0.46 -21.17
C THR A 481 -31.17 -0.91 -21.72
N PRO A 482 -31.66 -2.03 -21.16
CA PRO A 482 -31.43 -3.35 -21.72
C PRO A 482 -31.85 -3.44 -23.19
N GLN A 483 -31.02 -4.07 -24.02
CA GLN A 483 -31.31 -4.26 -25.43
C GLN A 483 -31.86 -5.66 -25.72
N LEU A 484 -32.81 -5.74 -26.64
CA LEU A 484 -33.38 -7.00 -27.10
C LEU A 484 -32.48 -7.68 -28.14
N LEU A 485 -31.32 -8.18 -27.72
CA LEU A 485 -30.36 -8.92 -28.56
C LEU A 485 -30.46 -10.43 -28.32
N SER A 486 -29.78 -11.26 -29.11
CA SER A 486 -29.70 -12.70 -28.82
C SER A 486 -29.03 -12.95 -27.47
N PRO A 487 -29.52 -13.90 -26.64
CA PRO A 487 -28.98 -14.18 -25.31
C PRO A 487 -27.70 -15.03 -25.40
N VAL A 488 -26.64 -14.47 -25.98
CA VAL A 488 -25.31 -15.09 -26.09
C VAL A 488 -24.29 -14.27 -25.31
N PHE A 489 -23.19 -14.88 -24.85
CA PHE A 489 -22.28 -14.24 -23.88
C PHE A 489 -21.67 -12.93 -24.38
N ARG A 490 -21.41 -12.79 -25.69
CA ARG A 490 -20.89 -11.53 -26.26
C ARG A 490 -21.82 -10.33 -25.99
N ASN A 491 -23.12 -10.58 -25.86
CA ASN A 491 -24.12 -9.53 -25.71
C ASN A 491 -24.39 -9.18 -24.24
N ILE A 492 -23.75 -9.82 -23.25
CA ILE A 492 -23.95 -9.54 -21.82
C ILE A 492 -23.99 -8.02 -21.51
N PRO A 493 -23.04 -7.19 -21.99
CA PRO A 493 -23.07 -5.75 -21.70
C PRO A 493 -24.35 -5.05 -22.13
N SER A 494 -24.93 -5.45 -23.26
CA SER A 494 -26.18 -4.87 -23.76
C SER A 494 -27.42 -5.49 -23.14
N LEU A 495 -27.35 -6.78 -22.76
CA LEU A 495 -28.47 -7.51 -22.17
C LEU A 495 -28.74 -7.08 -20.72
N PHE A 496 -27.70 -6.73 -19.97
CA PHE A 496 -27.80 -6.36 -18.55
C PHE A 496 -27.50 -4.87 -18.29
N ALA A 497 -27.64 -4.01 -19.30
CA ALA A 497 -27.29 -2.58 -19.20
C ALA A 497 -28.06 -1.79 -18.12
N GLY A 498 -29.15 -2.33 -17.57
CA GLY A 498 -29.90 -1.74 -16.46
C GLY A 498 -30.92 -2.71 -15.86
N PHE A 499 -31.54 -2.30 -14.75
CA PHE A 499 -32.56 -3.04 -13.99
C PHE A 499 -32.23 -4.54 -13.86
N SER A 500 -31.07 -4.82 -13.24
CA SER A 500 -30.50 -6.16 -13.13
C SER A 500 -30.19 -6.49 -11.67
N PHE A 501 -30.33 -7.76 -11.29
CA PHE A 501 -30.20 -8.21 -9.91
C PHE A 501 -29.32 -9.46 -9.82
N HIS A 502 -28.36 -9.47 -8.90
CA HIS A 502 -27.77 -10.71 -8.42
C HIS A 502 -28.77 -11.36 -7.45
N VAL A 503 -29.18 -12.60 -7.73
CA VAL A 503 -30.14 -13.32 -6.91
C VAL A 503 -29.46 -14.55 -6.34
N VAL A 504 -29.28 -14.58 -5.02
CA VAL A 504 -28.76 -15.72 -4.26
C VAL A 504 -29.87 -16.30 -3.38
N GLY A 505 -29.69 -17.53 -2.90
CA GLY A 505 -30.58 -18.09 -1.90
C GLY A 505 -30.40 -17.45 -0.52
N GLU A 506 -31.48 -17.25 0.24
CA GLU A 506 -31.47 -16.79 1.62
C GLU A 506 -30.66 -17.74 2.54
N TYR A 507 -30.60 -19.01 2.17
CA TYR A 507 -29.81 -20.05 2.86
C TYR A 507 -28.50 -20.39 2.15
N ALA A 508 -28.10 -19.60 1.15
CA ALA A 508 -26.81 -19.77 0.49
C ALA A 508 -25.66 -19.51 1.47
N LYS A 509 -24.52 -20.19 1.26
CA LYS A 509 -23.32 -19.91 2.04
C LYS A 509 -22.72 -18.57 1.59
N CYS A 510 -21.99 -17.91 2.48
CA CYS A 510 -21.25 -16.68 2.12
C CYS A 510 -20.30 -16.92 0.93
N THR A 511 -19.74 -18.12 0.78
CA THR A 511 -18.93 -18.52 -0.38
C THR A 511 -19.68 -18.51 -1.71
N ASP A 512 -20.97 -18.86 -1.73
CA ASP A 512 -21.80 -18.73 -2.94
C ASP A 512 -22.01 -17.25 -3.28
N VAL A 513 -22.19 -16.40 -2.26
CA VAL A 513 -22.36 -14.96 -2.43
C VAL A 513 -21.09 -14.28 -2.94
N LEU A 514 -19.90 -14.71 -2.51
CA LEU A 514 -18.63 -14.19 -3.04
C LEU A 514 -18.50 -14.39 -4.56
N GLY A 515 -19.20 -15.37 -5.15
CA GLY A 515 -19.32 -15.51 -6.60
C GLY A 515 -19.98 -14.29 -7.27
N THR A 516 -20.96 -13.65 -6.62
CA THR A 516 -21.60 -12.45 -7.17
C THR A 516 -20.61 -11.29 -7.30
N ALA A 517 -19.67 -11.14 -6.36
CA ALA A 517 -18.61 -10.13 -6.42
C ALA A 517 -17.72 -10.27 -7.65
N ASN A 518 -17.36 -11.50 -8.01
CA ASN A 518 -16.59 -11.81 -9.22
C ASN A 518 -17.30 -11.32 -10.49
N VAL A 519 -18.60 -11.61 -10.62
CA VAL A 519 -19.39 -11.19 -11.80
C VAL A 519 -19.58 -9.68 -11.80
N SER A 520 -19.86 -9.10 -10.63
CA SER A 520 -20.12 -7.66 -10.47
C SER A 520 -18.90 -6.80 -10.82
N TRP A 521 -17.69 -7.25 -10.49
CA TRP A 521 -16.44 -6.62 -10.94
C TRP A 521 -16.35 -6.54 -12.46
N ALA A 522 -16.62 -7.66 -13.15
CA ALA A 522 -16.60 -7.68 -14.62
C ALA A 522 -17.63 -6.72 -15.22
N TYR A 523 -18.79 -6.56 -14.59
CA TYR A 523 -19.80 -5.60 -14.99
C TYR A 523 -19.29 -4.16 -14.87
N GLY A 524 -18.60 -3.84 -13.77
CA GLY A 524 -17.89 -2.56 -13.60
C GLY A 524 -16.91 -2.29 -14.75
N THR A 525 -16.02 -3.23 -15.06
CA THR A 525 -15.00 -3.07 -16.14
C THR A 525 -15.61 -2.90 -17.54
N LYS A 526 -16.88 -3.29 -17.71
CA LYS A 526 -17.61 -3.14 -18.97
C LYS A 526 -18.59 -1.97 -18.97
N GLY A 527 -18.56 -1.13 -17.94
CA GLY A 527 -19.46 0.00 -17.78
C GLY A 527 -20.94 -0.41 -17.76
N ILE A 528 -21.21 -1.66 -17.37
CA ILE A 528 -22.58 -2.14 -17.18
C ILE A 528 -23.07 -1.56 -15.85
N TYR A 529 -24.33 -1.11 -15.81
CA TYR A 529 -24.91 -0.62 -14.56
C TYR A 529 -24.86 -1.69 -13.47
N ARG A 530 -24.58 -1.26 -12.22
CA ARG A 530 -24.45 -2.14 -11.06
C ARG A 530 -25.69 -3.03 -10.89
N PRO A 531 -25.55 -4.36 -10.93
CA PRO A 531 -26.62 -5.24 -10.52
C PRO A 531 -26.79 -5.18 -9.01
N GLU A 532 -28.03 -5.08 -8.54
CA GLU A 532 -28.30 -5.03 -7.11
C GLU A 532 -28.30 -6.43 -6.50
N GLY A 533 -27.69 -6.62 -5.33
CA GLY A 533 -27.67 -7.89 -4.63
C GLY A 533 -28.96 -8.14 -3.86
N LYS A 534 -29.64 -9.25 -4.12
CA LYS A 534 -30.85 -9.69 -3.44
C LYS A 534 -30.76 -11.16 -3.07
N THR A 535 -31.33 -11.52 -1.93
CA THR A 535 -31.74 -12.92 -1.70
C THR A 535 -33.11 -13.16 -2.33
N ASP A 536 -33.49 -14.41 -2.54
CA ASP A 536 -34.85 -14.75 -2.97
C ASP A 536 -35.93 -14.23 -2.00
N ALA A 537 -35.61 -14.10 -0.71
CA ALA A 537 -36.55 -13.62 0.30
C ALA A 537 -36.79 -12.11 0.26
N ILE A 538 -35.80 -11.32 -0.18
CA ILE A 538 -35.89 -9.85 -0.25
C ILE A 538 -36.03 -9.32 -1.67
N LEU A 539 -36.01 -10.19 -2.68
CA LEU A 539 -36.35 -9.83 -4.06
C LEU A 539 -37.86 -9.60 -4.17
N THR A 540 -38.27 -8.39 -4.54
CA THR A 540 -39.71 -8.11 -4.70
C THR A 540 -40.29 -8.84 -5.90
N LEU A 541 -41.61 -9.05 -5.88
CA LEU A 541 -42.33 -9.57 -7.04
C LEU A 541 -42.12 -8.70 -8.29
N TYR A 542 -42.05 -7.38 -8.14
CA TYR A 542 -41.84 -6.48 -9.29
C TYR A 542 -40.44 -6.64 -9.88
N GLU A 543 -39.39 -6.66 -9.05
CA GLU A 543 -38.01 -6.86 -9.50
C GLU A 543 -37.82 -8.26 -10.09
N HIS A 544 -38.39 -9.28 -9.46
CA HIS A 544 -38.41 -10.64 -9.97
C HIS A 544 -39.08 -10.73 -11.36
N ASP A 545 -40.23 -10.07 -11.52
CA ASP A 545 -41.04 -10.19 -12.74
C ASP A 545 -40.56 -9.29 -13.89
N ASN A 546 -39.81 -8.23 -13.60
CA ASN A 546 -39.45 -7.22 -14.60
C ASN A 546 -37.93 -7.02 -14.75
N GLY A 547 -37.15 -7.44 -13.76
CA GLY A 547 -35.69 -7.30 -13.74
C GLY A 547 -34.97 -8.39 -14.51
N ASN A 548 -33.76 -8.09 -14.99
CA ASN A 548 -32.85 -9.13 -15.47
C ASN A 548 -32.21 -9.82 -14.26
N LEU A 549 -32.15 -11.15 -14.28
CA LEU A 549 -31.72 -11.92 -13.10
C LEU A 549 -30.38 -12.61 -13.38
N ILE A 550 -29.45 -12.45 -12.46
CA ILE A 550 -28.16 -13.15 -12.42
C ILE A 550 -28.23 -14.08 -11.22
N ILE A 551 -28.68 -15.30 -11.46
CA ILE A 551 -28.97 -16.30 -10.45
C ILE A 551 -27.67 -17.05 -10.15
N VAL A 552 -27.18 -16.91 -8.91
CA VAL A 552 -25.96 -17.55 -8.43
C VAL A 552 -26.32 -18.55 -7.33
N GLY A 553 -25.83 -19.77 -7.47
CA GLY A 553 -26.14 -20.89 -6.57
C GLY A 553 -27.27 -21.78 -7.09
N GLY A 554 -27.20 -23.06 -6.75
CA GLY A 554 -28.03 -24.10 -7.36
C GLY A 554 -29.44 -24.21 -6.77
N PRO A 555 -30.34 -24.99 -7.41
CA PRO A 555 -31.74 -25.13 -7.04
C PRO A 555 -31.97 -25.68 -5.61
N ALA A 556 -30.97 -26.35 -5.03
CA ALA A 556 -31.06 -26.85 -3.65
C ALA A 556 -31.05 -25.74 -2.59
N ILE A 557 -30.46 -24.57 -2.91
CA ILE A 557 -30.27 -23.46 -1.96
C ILE A 557 -30.84 -22.14 -2.48
N ASN A 558 -31.00 -21.99 -3.80
CA ASN A 558 -31.55 -20.80 -4.44
C ASN A 558 -32.90 -21.14 -5.13
N PRO A 559 -34.04 -20.75 -4.54
CA PRO A 559 -35.36 -21.01 -5.12
C PRO A 559 -35.57 -20.41 -6.52
N ALA A 560 -34.90 -19.31 -6.87
CA ALA A 560 -34.97 -18.77 -8.23
C ALA A 560 -34.32 -19.73 -9.24
N ALA A 561 -33.25 -20.45 -8.85
CA ALA A 561 -32.68 -21.47 -9.71
C ALA A 561 -33.68 -22.63 -9.96
N ASP A 562 -34.34 -23.11 -8.89
CA ASP A 562 -35.37 -24.15 -8.98
C ASP A 562 -36.58 -23.72 -9.82
N GLU A 563 -36.98 -22.45 -9.72
CA GLU A 563 -38.05 -21.87 -10.55
C GLU A 563 -37.67 -21.86 -12.04
N PHE A 564 -36.48 -21.35 -12.38
CA PHE A 564 -36.14 -21.07 -13.78
C PHE A 564 -35.53 -22.26 -14.54
N ASP A 565 -34.91 -23.22 -13.85
CA ASP A 565 -34.29 -24.40 -14.47
C ASP A 565 -35.27 -25.14 -15.42
N PRO A 566 -36.53 -25.46 -15.03
CA PRO A 566 -37.49 -26.11 -15.90
C PRO A 566 -37.84 -25.32 -17.17
N TYR A 567 -37.87 -23.98 -17.10
CA TYR A 567 -38.16 -23.14 -18.28
C TYR A 567 -37.07 -23.24 -19.34
N PHE A 568 -35.82 -23.42 -18.91
CA PHE A 568 -34.67 -23.60 -19.80
C PHE A 568 -34.30 -25.06 -20.02
N ARG A 569 -35.15 -25.99 -19.56
CA ARG A 569 -34.95 -27.44 -19.65
C ARG A 569 -33.60 -27.88 -19.05
N ILE A 570 -33.17 -27.19 -18.00
CA ILE A 570 -32.04 -27.56 -17.17
C ILE A 570 -32.56 -28.47 -16.06
N PHE A 571 -31.89 -29.59 -15.82
CA PHE A 571 -32.23 -30.55 -14.79
C PHE A 571 -30.97 -31.11 -14.16
N TYR A 572 -31.08 -31.55 -12.91
CA TYR A 572 -30.05 -32.38 -12.30
C TYR A 572 -30.58 -33.76 -11.92
N SER A 573 -29.69 -34.74 -11.89
CA SER A 573 -29.94 -36.06 -11.33
C SER A 573 -28.86 -36.38 -10.32
N TYR A 574 -29.25 -36.84 -9.14
CA TYR A 574 -28.33 -37.24 -8.08
C TYR A 574 -28.56 -38.69 -7.67
N ILE A 575 -27.52 -39.52 -7.82
CA ILE A 575 -27.45 -40.85 -7.23
C ILE A 575 -26.36 -40.79 -6.15
N PRO A 576 -26.72 -40.85 -4.85
CA PRO A 576 -25.77 -40.72 -3.75
C PRO A 576 -24.56 -41.64 -3.90
N ASP A 577 -23.36 -41.10 -3.63
CA ASP A 577 -22.06 -41.79 -3.70
C ASP A 577 -21.69 -42.41 -5.05
N VAL A 578 -22.43 -42.07 -6.12
CA VAL A 578 -22.25 -42.62 -7.47
C VAL A 578 -22.05 -41.53 -8.50
N ILE A 579 -23.04 -40.64 -8.67
CA ILE A 579 -22.98 -39.62 -9.72
C ILE A 579 -23.94 -38.46 -9.45
N PHE A 580 -23.48 -37.26 -9.72
CA PHE A 580 -24.33 -36.08 -9.90
C PHE A 580 -24.20 -35.60 -11.34
N THR A 581 -25.30 -35.31 -12.02
CA THR A 581 -25.29 -34.86 -13.42
C THR A 581 -26.18 -33.64 -13.58
N ILE A 582 -25.67 -32.59 -14.22
CA ILE A 582 -26.44 -31.44 -14.71
C ILE A 582 -26.66 -31.62 -16.21
N SER A 583 -27.88 -31.43 -16.69
CA SER A 583 -28.25 -31.62 -18.10
C SER A 583 -29.10 -30.46 -18.61
N CYS A 584 -28.74 -29.90 -19.76
CA CYS A 584 -29.57 -28.97 -20.51
C CYS A 584 -30.18 -29.70 -21.71
N LEU A 585 -31.46 -30.09 -21.60
CA LEU A 585 -32.13 -30.94 -22.59
C LEU A 585 -32.49 -30.19 -23.89
N SER A 586 -32.51 -28.85 -23.89
CA SER A 586 -32.67 -28.08 -25.14
C SER A 586 -31.43 -28.17 -26.01
N GLU A 587 -30.24 -28.15 -25.38
CA GLU A 587 -28.95 -28.18 -26.07
C GLU A 587 -28.38 -29.60 -26.24
N ASN A 588 -29.02 -30.60 -25.63
CA ASN A 588 -28.54 -31.99 -25.59
C ASN A 588 -27.11 -32.08 -25.04
N GLN A 589 -26.83 -31.32 -23.98
CA GLN A 589 -25.54 -31.26 -23.31
C GLN A 589 -25.69 -31.63 -21.84
N SER A 590 -24.70 -32.31 -21.27
CA SER A 590 -24.66 -32.65 -19.85
C SER A 590 -23.23 -32.74 -19.33
N ILE A 591 -23.09 -32.56 -18.01
CA ILE A 591 -21.83 -32.70 -17.29
C ILE A 591 -22.09 -33.49 -16.00
N SER A 592 -21.18 -34.39 -15.66
CA SER A 592 -21.29 -35.25 -14.48
C SER A 592 -20.09 -35.15 -13.56
N LEU A 593 -20.32 -35.37 -12.27
CA LEU A 593 -19.36 -35.42 -11.18
C LEU A 593 -19.53 -36.75 -10.44
N ASP A 594 -18.43 -37.43 -10.12
CA ASP A 594 -18.43 -38.46 -9.08
C ASP A 594 -18.39 -37.75 -7.71
N PRO A 595 -19.41 -37.88 -6.85
CA PRO A 595 -19.44 -37.20 -5.55
C PRO A 595 -18.23 -37.53 -4.65
N LYS A 596 -17.48 -38.59 -4.92
CA LYS A 596 -16.25 -38.93 -4.19
C LYS A 596 -15.06 -38.03 -4.53
N ASN A 597 -15.10 -37.33 -5.67
CA ASN A 597 -14.05 -36.38 -6.04
C ASN A 597 -14.26 -35.01 -5.36
N TYR A 598 -15.46 -34.73 -4.87
CA TYR A 598 -15.73 -33.54 -4.05
C TYR A 598 -15.09 -33.68 -2.65
N PRO A 599 -14.43 -32.65 -2.09
CA PRO A 599 -14.40 -31.26 -2.53
C PRO A 599 -13.24 -30.84 -3.45
N SER A 600 -12.41 -31.76 -3.94
CA SER A 600 -11.25 -31.43 -4.81
C SER A 600 -11.61 -31.31 -6.30
N GLU A 601 -12.86 -31.58 -6.65
CA GLU A 601 -13.43 -31.41 -7.98
C GLU A 601 -14.89 -30.98 -7.84
N ASP A 602 -15.32 -30.09 -8.74
CA ASP A 602 -16.72 -29.68 -8.84
C ASP A 602 -17.06 -29.32 -10.30
N ILE A 603 -18.36 -29.28 -10.60
CA ILE A 603 -18.90 -28.96 -11.92
C ILE A 603 -19.87 -27.79 -11.82
N CYS A 604 -19.99 -27.04 -12.91
CA CYS A 604 -20.86 -25.88 -12.99
C CYS A 604 -21.52 -25.76 -14.36
N ILE A 605 -22.78 -25.32 -14.37
CA ILE A 605 -23.46 -24.83 -15.55
C ILE A 605 -23.47 -23.29 -15.54
N VAL A 606 -23.11 -22.71 -16.67
CA VAL A 606 -23.33 -21.29 -16.96
C VAL A 606 -24.28 -21.20 -18.14
N TYR A 607 -25.47 -20.63 -17.94
CA TYR A 607 -26.50 -20.57 -18.96
C TYR A 607 -27.11 -19.17 -19.06
N LEU A 608 -27.19 -18.64 -20.28
CA LEU A 608 -27.80 -17.35 -20.60
C LEU A 608 -29.06 -17.57 -21.45
N GLY A 609 -30.19 -17.12 -20.91
CA GLY A 609 -31.50 -17.29 -21.54
C GLY A 609 -32.34 -16.02 -21.50
N ARG A 610 -33.49 -16.10 -22.15
CA ARG A 610 -34.55 -15.08 -22.07
C ARG A 610 -35.86 -15.74 -21.68
N HIS A 611 -36.53 -15.14 -20.70
CA HIS A 611 -37.86 -15.53 -20.26
C HIS A 611 -38.70 -14.25 -20.11
N ASN A 612 -39.94 -14.22 -20.61
CA ASN A 612 -40.83 -13.05 -20.50
C ASN A 612 -40.18 -11.68 -20.82
N ASN A 613 -39.36 -11.61 -21.88
CA ASN A 613 -38.60 -10.42 -22.31
C ASN A 613 -37.50 -9.90 -21.35
N ARG A 614 -37.20 -10.62 -20.26
CA ARG A 614 -36.05 -10.37 -19.38
C ARG A 614 -34.93 -11.38 -19.61
N ASN A 615 -33.69 -10.96 -19.40
CA ASN A 615 -32.51 -11.81 -19.53
C ASN A 615 -32.22 -12.50 -18.20
N ILE A 616 -31.87 -13.78 -18.27
CA ILE A 616 -31.55 -14.59 -17.10
C ILE A 616 -30.20 -15.26 -17.34
N LEU A 617 -29.25 -15.04 -16.43
CA LEU A 617 -27.95 -15.70 -16.39
C LEU A 617 -27.91 -16.62 -15.17
N PHE A 618 -27.72 -17.92 -15.38
CA PHE A 618 -27.44 -18.88 -14.33
C PHE A 618 -25.96 -19.12 -14.19
N ILE A 619 -25.53 -19.25 -12.94
CA ILE A 619 -24.21 -19.72 -12.57
C ILE A 619 -24.39 -20.59 -11.33
N TRP A 620 -24.40 -21.91 -11.50
CA TRP A 620 -24.50 -22.81 -10.35
C TRP A 620 -23.82 -24.16 -10.58
N GLY A 621 -23.29 -24.73 -9.50
CA GLY A 621 -22.62 -26.03 -9.49
C GLY A 621 -23.21 -27.02 -8.49
N TYR A 622 -22.55 -28.17 -8.30
CA TYR A 622 -22.97 -29.14 -7.28
C TYR A 622 -22.72 -28.59 -5.87
N GLY A 623 -21.52 -28.09 -5.62
CA GLY A 623 -21.14 -27.37 -4.41
C GLY A 623 -20.88 -25.89 -4.64
N TRP A 624 -20.38 -25.22 -3.60
CA TRP A 624 -20.02 -23.81 -3.68
C TRP A 624 -18.79 -23.60 -4.56
N GLN A 625 -17.88 -24.57 -4.62
CA GLN A 625 -16.67 -24.53 -5.46
C GLN A 625 -17.03 -24.44 -6.94
N GLY A 626 -17.99 -25.24 -7.41
CA GLY A 626 -18.49 -25.18 -8.78
C GLY A 626 -19.16 -23.85 -9.08
N THR A 627 -20.05 -23.39 -8.19
CA THR A 627 -20.72 -22.07 -8.33
C THR A 627 -19.71 -20.91 -8.37
N TYR A 628 -18.70 -20.94 -7.49
CA TYR A 628 -17.63 -19.95 -7.45
C TYR A 628 -16.75 -20.03 -8.71
N ALA A 629 -16.40 -21.23 -9.18
CA ALA A 629 -15.65 -21.43 -10.41
C ALA A 629 -16.38 -20.86 -11.63
N GLY A 630 -17.69 -21.09 -11.76
CA GLY A 630 -18.49 -20.47 -12.81
C GLY A 630 -18.48 -18.95 -12.73
N SER A 631 -18.62 -18.40 -11.52
CA SER A 631 -18.60 -16.96 -11.30
C SER A 631 -17.22 -16.36 -11.60
N LEU A 632 -16.14 -17.01 -11.18
CA LEU A 632 -14.75 -16.61 -11.47
C LEU A 632 -14.47 -16.67 -12.97
N PHE A 633 -14.91 -17.72 -13.66
CA PHE A 633 -14.79 -17.82 -15.10
C PHE A 633 -15.52 -16.67 -15.82
N MET A 634 -16.73 -16.34 -15.34
CA MET A 634 -17.53 -15.23 -15.87
C MET A 634 -17.00 -13.85 -15.46
N SER A 635 -16.09 -13.76 -14.49
CA SER A 635 -15.42 -12.50 -14.14
C SER A 635 -14.41 -12.03 -15.18
N ASN A 636 -14.00 -12.89 -16.12
CA ASN A 636 -13.07 -12.52 -17.18
C ASN A 636 -13.83 -12.19 -18.47
N PRO A 637 -13.95 -10.92 -18.87
CA PRO A 637 -14.74 -10.56 -20.04
C PRO A 637 -14.15 -11.04 -21.37
N ASN A 638 -12.89 -11.47 -21.41
CA ASN A 638 -12.33 -12.14 -22.58
C ASN A 638 -13.06 -13.46 -22.85
N ASN A 639 -13.50 -14.18 -21.81
CA ASN A 639 -14.28 -15.40 -21.96
C ASN A 639 -15.63 -15.13 -22.65
N TRP A 640 -16.26 -13.97 -22.39
CA TRP A 640 -17.50 -13.58 -23.08
C TRP A 640 -17.29 -13.34 -24.58
N SER A 641 -16.06 -13.04 -24.99
CA SER A 641 -15.70 -12.89 -26.41
C SER A 641 -15.29 -14.22 -27.03
N CYS A 642 -14.43 -15.00 -26.35
CA CYS A 642 -13.96 -16.32 -26.78
C CYS A 642 -15.10 -17.31 -26.97
N TYR A 643 -16.05 -17.35 -26.03
CA TYR A 643 -17.25 -18.16 -26.09
C TYR A 643 -18.47 -17.34 -26.54
N GLY A 644 -18.26 -16.21 -27.21
CA GLY A 644 -19.30 -15.20 -27.37
C GLY A 644 -20.50 -15.57 -28.24
N SER A 645 -20.40 -16.62 -29.04
CA SER A 645 -21.51 -17.20 -29.79
C SER A 645 -22.31 -18.22 -28.98
N ASN A 646 -21.79 -18.65 -27.84
CA ASN A 646 -22.44 -19.60 -26.95
C ASN A 646 -23.38 -18.86 -25.99
N HIS A 647 -24.32 -19.63 -25.45
CA HIS A 647 -25.21 -19.25 -24.36
C HIS A 647 -25.23 -20.30 -23.24
N LEU A 648 -24.51 -21.41 -23.42
CA LEU A 648 -24.33 -22.47 -22.45
C LEU A 648 -22.85 -22.81 -22.38
N LEU A 649 -22.31 -22.91 -21.17
CA LEU A 649 -21.02 -23.53 -20.86
C LEU A 649 -21.22 -24.55 -19.75
N LEU A 650 -20.50 -25.65 -19.88
CA LEU A 650 -20.34 -26.66 -18.85
C LEU A 650 -18.89 -26.60 -18.39
N LEU A 651 -18.69 -26.33 -17.11
CA LEU A 651 -17.39 -26.06 -16.52
C LEU A 651 -17.06 -27.15 -15.52
N ARG A 652 -15.78 -27.52 -15.47
CA ARG A 652 -15.21 -28.39 -14.43
C ARG A 652 -14.05 -27.68 -13.78
N TRP A 653 -14.03 -27.69 -12.46
CA TRP A 653 -12.90 -27.25 -11.65
C TRP A 653 -12.24 -28.46 -10.99
N HIS A 654 -10.91 -28.44 -10.93
CA HIS A 654 -10.09 -29.42 -10.21
C HIS A 654 -9.03 -28.71 -9.38
N ASP A 655 -8.97 -29.02 -8.09
CA ASP A 655 -7.92 -28.56 -7.18
C ASP A 655 -6.58 -29.24 -7.50
N PHE A 656 -5.80 -28.67 -8.41
CA PHE A 656 -4.57 -29.30 -8.88
C PHE A 656 -3.41 -29.12 -7.89
N ASN A 657 -3.45 -28.06 -7.10
CA ASN A 657 -2.40 -27.73 -6.15
C ASN A 657 -2.73 -28.17 -4.70
N SER A 658 -3.95 -28.68 -4.48
CA SER A 658 -4.47 -29.15 -3.18
C SER A 658 -4.55 -28.05 -2.12
N ASP A 659 -4.79 -26.80 -2.53
CA ASP A 659 -4.99 -25.66 -1.63
C ASP A 659 -6.48 -25.42 -1.28
N GLY A 660 -7.40 -26.13 -1.95
CA GLY A 660 -8.84 -26.01 -1.75
C GLY A 660 -9.44 -24.69 -2.25
N TYR A 661 -8.65 -23.85 -2.91
CA TYR A 661 -9.05 -22.57 -3.46
C TYR A 661 -9.38 -22.69 -4.96
N ILE A 662 -10.22 -21.79 -5.46
CA ILE A 662 -10.67 -21.83 -6.85
C ILE A 662 -9.85 -20.85 -7.67
N GLN A 663 -8.97 -21.38 -8.52
CA GLN A 663 -8.12 -20.56 -9.37
C GLN A 663 -8.54 -20.64 -10.84
N MET A 664 -8.42 -19.55 -11.60
CA MET A 664 -8.81 -19.52 -13.02
C MET A 664 -8.09 -20.60 -13.85
N ALA A 665 -6.83 -20.92 -13.51
CA ALA A 665 -6.03 -21.92 -14.21
C ALA A 665 -6.53 -23.37 -14.02
N GLU A 666 -7.39 -23.59 -13.02
CA GLU A 666 -7.94 -24.89 -12.65
C GLU A 666 -9.32 -25.16 -13.26
N ILE A 667 -9.88 -24.16 -13.95
CA ILE A 667 -11.21 -24.22 -14.55
C ILE A 667 -11.07 -24.60 -16.03
N SER A 668 -11.81 -25.61 -16.43
CA SER A 668 -11.88 -26.08 -17.81
C SER A 668 -13.31 -26.01 -18.34
N VAL A 669 -13.45 -25.69 -19.62
CA VAL A 669 -14.73 -25.78 -20.34
C VAL A 669 -14.81 -27.16 -20.99
N GLU A 670 -15.85 -27.92 -20.65
CA GLU A 670 -16.08 -29.23 -21.27
C GLU A 670 -16.47 -29.05 -22.75
N PRO A 671 -15.91 -29.85 -23.66
CA PRO A 671 -16.28 -29.81 -25.06
C PRO A 671 -17.76 -30.22 -25.22
N HIS A 672 -18.46 -29.54 -26.12
CA HIS A 672 -19.82 -29.95 -26.49
C HIS A 672 -19.78 -31.36 -27.09
N VAL A 673 -20.48 -32.32 -26.48
CA VAL A 673 -20.54 -33.72 -26.92
C VAL A 673 -21.70 -33.94 -27.87
#